data_AF-A0A081S807-F1
#
_entry.id   AF-A0A081S807-F1
#
_cell.length_a   1.000
_cell.length_b   1.000
_cell.length_c   1.000
_cell.angle_alpha   90.00
_cell.angle_beta   90.00
_cell.angle_gamma   90.00
#
_symmetry.space_group_name_H-M   'P 1'
#
loop_
_entity.id
_entity.type
_entity.pdbx_description
1 polymer ?
#
loop_
_entity_poly.entity_id
_entity_poly.type
_entity_poly.pdbx_seq_one_letter_code
_entity_poly.pdbx_strand_id
1 'polypeptide(L)'
;MVDEESIKKEVTILLEKYKRIVDSGKLKDYKEEMTKKDLILPLFEALGWDVINKHEDQVSAEEKVSRGRVDYAFRLKSIPKFFLEAKSLHEDTGKRQFMEQAITYSWLKGVTWSVLTNFKSIKVFNSDVESKSPAHNLFFDLSCEEFLSRFDQLLLLTKESFENGLIDKEAEKWGKKMPKKPLTEQLFSDMVRFRKIISDSLRKHNEELHLKIEEVDEIVQRLLSRFIFMRTLEDREYEAQMFLPIIRSKEKTVQEGLNEEFRRLDKIYNSKLFASHLCEDVKIGDSPLIETIEGLLTPEGQIHKYDFEVIDADILGGMYEQFLGHIEQEEIPSESKKETKRKKHGIFYTPKYVVEFTIKEIFKNFHKSDLNTVKVVDPSCGSGSFLIKVYDYLAKLSSEQKVEGMIETSRSIPYEKKIELIQNHMYGVDLDPKAIEISQLNLFLKSAEKNKHLPVIKDKIRRGNSLIDDRKIEYATAFKWQEKFSDVFDQGGFDVIIGNPPWVFTRGKHFTDKHKDYFDNYIKNLGILQEKKGKNIQSGKLNLYSLFILRCIPLLKDNGYLGFVIPNNILRTTTYDLVRKNILDTCKISTIVDLSSGVFEGVTASSVILILQKTLEKQERDENEIRIIHDVDDLLLEKFKEHTVKQGTFYDNPSYTFSILVESDSGEINTGIAEDTEPLGDICQYIIEGIVGKIERDVFDEKKDDTYKPFLVGKDIGRYETKYKNKFIRYHRDKLHRARPEEVFLSEKILVQRISGGNRPLTVTYDKNKFYTFASLNNIILKKSTDYSYEYITAALNSNLLNWYYSNNFSNKSTLTVNISKTFLEKLPIKKISKDKQKEIIKLVREMLTTKNKYQKEFQTDEKKIMEQKIKNLEKMINDEIYKIYEIDSDTIEKIESNLSS
;
A
#
# COMPACT_ATOMS: atom_id res chain seq x y z
N MET A 1 10.87 44.81 1.64
CA MET A 1 11.79 44.64 2.76
C MET A 1 11.94 45.98 3.44
N VAL A 2 11.63 46.06 4.73
CA VAL A 2 11.96 47.25 5.53
C VAL A 2 13.41 47.08 5.93
N ASP A 3 14.26 48.02 5.54
CA ASP A 3 15.70 47.96 5.81
C ASP A 3 15.99 48.10 7.31
N GLU A 4 16.89 47.29 7.85
CA GLU A 4 17.24 47.26 9.28
C GLU A 4 17.71 48.64 9.77
N GLU A 5 18.47 49.36 8.94
CA GLU A 5 18.91 50.73 9.23
C GLU A 5 17.73 51.71 9.29
N SER A 6 16.71 51.52 8.44
CA SER A 6 15.48 52.31 8.48
C SER A 6 14.70 52.08 9.78
N ILE A 7 14.58 50.82 10.24
CA ILE A 7 13.92 50.51 11.51
C ILE A 7 14.67 51.17 12.67
N LYS A 8 16.01 51.05 12.71
CA LYS A 8 16.85 51.70 13.75
C LYS A 8 16.65 53.21 13.78
N LYS A 9 16.54 53.86 12.62
CA LYS A 9 16.30 55.30 12.53
C LYS A 9 14.96 55.70 13.13
N GLU A 10 13.88 55.02 12.76
CA GLU A 10 12.55 55.30 13.31
C GLU A 10 12.46 55.02 14.82
N VAL A 11 13.05 53.92 15.28
CA VAL A 11 13.15 53.60 16.71
C VAL A 11 13.90 54.70 17.47
N THR A 12 15.00 55.24 16.90
CA THR A 12 15.75 56.36 17.50
C THR A 12 14.88 57.61 17.64
N ILE A 13 14.08 57.94 16.62
CA ILE A 13 13.13 59.07 16.66
C ILE A 13 12.10 58.88 17.79
N LEU A 14 11.59 57.67 17.97
CA LEU A 14 10.64 57.35 19.05
C LEU A 14 11.27 57.45 20.44
N LEU A 15 12.54 57.04 20.59
CA LEU A 15 13.29 57.19 21.85
C LEU A 15 13.51 58.66 22.19
N GLU A 16 13.84 59.50 21.21
CA GLU A 16 13.92 60.96 21.43
C GLU A 16 12.57 61.55 21.83
N LYS A 17 11.48 61.13 21.17
CA LYS A 17 10.12 61.57 21.51
C LYS A 17 9.76 61.18 22.94
N TYR A 18 10.06 59.95 23.35
CA TYR A 18 9.88 59.48 24.72
C TYR A 18 10.71 60.32 25.72
N LYS A 19 11.98 60.59 25.42
CA LYS A 19 12.84 61.42 26.29
C LYS A 19 12.25 62.82 26.50
N ARG A 20 11.74 63.47 25.44
CA ARG A 20 11.06 64.78 25.56
C ARG A 20 9.81 64.71 26.44
N ILE A 21 9.04 63.62 26.39
CA ILE A 21 7.87 63.41 27.25
C ILE A 21 8.30 63.26 28.72
N VAL A 22 9.37 62.52 28.99
CA VAL A 22 9.94 62.35 30.34
C VAL A 22 10.45 63.70 30.88
N ASP A 23 11.24 64.42 30.09
CA ASP A 23 11.84 65.71 30.46
C ASP A 23 10.77 66.80 30.71
N SER A 24 9.58 66.67 30.12
CA SER A 24 8.46 67.60 30.33
C SER A 24 7.81 67.51 31.72
N GLY A 25 8.12 66.46 32.51
CA GLY A 25 7.55 66.23 33.84
C GLY A 25 6.08 65.77 33.86
N LYS A 26 5.43 65.60 32.70
CA LYS A 26 4.00 65.27 32.54
C LYS A 26 3.71 63.77 32.41
N LEU A 27 4.58 62.90 32.90
CA LEU A 27 4.44 61.43 32.81
C LEU A 27 3.13 60.89 33.41
N LYS A 28 2.64 61.51 34.48
CA LYS A 28 1.37 61.11 35.14
C LYS A 28 0.13 61.55 34.36
N ASP A 29 0.25 62.57 33.51
CA ASP A 29 -0.85 63.09 32.69
C ASP A 29 -0.97 62.35 31.35
N TYR A 30 0.02 61.52 31.00
CA TYR A 30 0.05 60.74 29.78
C TYR A 30 -0.77 59.46 29.92
N LYS A 31 -2.00 59.51 29.42
CA LYS A 31 -2.96 58.40 29.47
C LYS A 31 -2.58 57.26 28.51
N GLU A 32 -3.19 56.10 28.71
CA GLU A 32 -2.99 54.89 27.92
C GLU A 32 -3.21 55.14 26.42
N GLU A 33 -4.30 55.79 26.02
CA GLU A 33 -4.59 56.14 24.62
C GLU A 33 -3.53 57.03 23.97
N MET A 34 -2.93 57.95 24.74
CA MET A 34 -1.83 58.76 24.24
C MET A 34 -0.57 57.91 24.06
N THR A 35 -0.30 57.00 25.01
CA THR A 35 0.81 56.04 24.94
C THR A 35 0.70 55.14 23.71
N LYS A 36 -0.50 54.63 23.44
CA LYS A 36 -0.83 53.82 22.25
C LYS A 36 -0.53 54.60 20.98
N LYS A 37 -1.16 55.77 20.81
CA LYS A 37 -1.09 56.57 19.57
C LYS A 37 0.29 57.15 19.28
N ASP A 38 0.98 57.63 20.30
CA ASP A 38 2.20 58.43 20.10
C ASP A 38 3.49 57.62 20.09
N LEU A 39 3.50 56.43 20.70
CA LEU A 39 4.71 55.66 20.94
C LEU A 39 4.55 54.19 20.51
N ILE A 40 3.52 53.49 20.97
CA ILE A 40 3.37 52.04 20.73
C ILE A 40 3.02 51.76 19.26
N LEU A 41 1.95 52.37 18.71
CA LEU A 41 1.56 52.13 17.32
C LEU A 41 2.64 52.56 16.31
N PRO A 42 3.29 53.73 16.45
CA PRO A 42 4.43 54.10 15.61
C PRO A 42 5.62 53.11 15.70
N LEU A 43 5.86 52.50 16.87
CA LEU A 43 6.88 51.47 17.00
C LEU A 43 6.54 50.25 16.15
N PHE A 44 5.31 49.74 16.23
CA PHE A 44 4.90 48.60 15.41
C PHE A 44 4.78 48.94 13.92
N GLU A 45 4.48 50.19 13.57
CA GLU A 45 4.58 50.70 12.20
C GLU A 45 6.02 50.62 11.68
N ALA A 46 6.99 51.07 12.47
CA ALA A 46 8.42 50.94 12.16
C ALA A 46 8.87 49.47 12.03
N LEU A 47 8.26 48.56 12.78
CA LEU A 47 8.48 47.11 12.69
C LEU A 47 7.78 46.44 11.50
N GLY A 48 7.15 47.24 10.62
CA GLY A 48 6.57 46.79 9.35
C GLY A 48 5.10 46.35 9.45
N TRP A 49 4.40 46.63 10.55
CA TRP A 49 2.97 46.36 10.69
C TRP A 49 2.13 47.52 10.17
N ASP A 50 1.05 47.21 9.44
CA ASP A 50 0.09 48.22 8.99
C ASP A 50 -0.90 48.59 10.10
N VAL A 51 -0.50 49.52 10.97
CA VAL A 51 -1.31 50.00 12.09
C VAL A 51 -2.40 50.99 11.69
N ILE A 52 -2.36 51.50 10.45
CA ILE A 52 -3.34 52.45 9.89
C ILE A 52 -4.47 51.68 9.18
N ASN A 53 -4.34 50.35 9.04
CA ASN A 53 -5.26 49.47 8.30
C ASN A 53 -5.48 49.93 6.85
N LYS A 54 -4.41 50.31 6.14
CA LYS A 54 -4.49 50.53 4.68
C LYS A 54 -4.82 49.23 3.94
N HIS A 55 -4.41 48.10 4.51
CA HIS A 55 -4.83 46.76 4.17
C HIS A 55 -5.73 46.24 5.30
N GLU A 56 -7.00 46.00 5.00
CA GLU A 56 -7.94 45.41 5.97
C GLU A 56 -7.32 44.14 6.61
N ASP A 57 -7.57 43.96 7.91
CA ASP A 57 -7.23 42.77 8.72
C ASP A 57 -5.79 42.59 9.24
N GLN A 58 -4.87 43.57 9.18
CA GLN A 58 -3.53 43.41 9.80
C GLN A 58 -3.47 43.76 11.29
N VAL A 59 -4.09 44.87 11.71
CA VAL A 59 -4.10 45.30 13.11
C VAL A 59 -5.50 45.75 13.52
N SER A 60 -6.20 44.98 14.34
CA SER A 60 -7.54 45.38 14.84
C SER A 60 -7.46 45.96 16.25
N ALA A 61 -8.11 47.10 16.47
CA ALA A 61 -8.32 47.65 17.80
C ALA A 61 -9.50 46.97 18.51
N GLU A 62 -9.43 46.86 19.84
CA GLU A 62 -10.51 46.44 20.74
C GLU A 62 -11.15 45.07 20.40
N GLU A 63 -10.34 44.02 20.29
CA GLU A 63 -10.86 42.68 19.99
C GLU A 63 -11.54 42.04 21.20
N LYS A 64 -12.78 41.56 21.00
CA LYS A 64 -13.58 40.91 22.04
C LYS A 64 -13.04 39.51 22.37
N VAL A 65 -12.71 39.33 23.64
CA VAL A 65 -12.40 38.04 24.27
C VAL A 65 -13.55 37.72 25.25
N SER A 66 -13.82 36.44 25.50
CA SER A 66 -14.95 35.96 26.33
C SER A 66 -15.16 36.73 27.65
N ARG A 67 -14.09 37.20 28.28
CA ARG A 67 -14.14 37.98 29.55
C ARG A 67 -13.47 39.36 29.48
N GLY A 68 -13.37 39.98 28.31
CA GLY A 68 -12.75 41.32 28.18
C GLY A 68 -12.54 41.78 26.74
N ARG A 69 -11.78 42.87 26.58
CA ARG A 69 -11.24 43.30 25.29
C ARG A 69 -9.72 43.39 25.40
N VAL A 70 -9.03 42.93 24.37
CA VAL A 70 -7.59 43.20 24.22
C VAL A 70 -7.41 44.43 23.34
N ASP A 71 -6.38 45.23 23.62
CA ASP A 71 -6.21 46.52 22.96
C ASP A 71 -5.97 46.37 21.46
N TYR A 72 -5.02 45.51 21.07
CA TYR A 72 -4.72 45.26 19.67
C TYR A 72 -4.44 43.79 19.39
N ALA A 73 -4.80 43.38 18.18
CA ALA A 73 -4.46 42.06 17.67
C ALA A 73 -3.78 42.16 16.31
N PHE A 74 -2.61 41.57 16.23
CA PHE A 74 -1.73 41.61 15.07
C PHE A 74 -1.86 40.30 14.28
N ARG A 75 -2.11 40.41 12.98
CA ARG A 75 -2.51 39.29 12.13
C ARG A 75 -1.66 39.17 10.89
N LEU A 76 -1.42 37.92 10.49
CA LEU A 76 -0.94 37.58 9.15
C LEU A 76 -2.00 36.75 8.47
N LYS A 77 -2.38 37.14 7.24
CA LYS A 77 -3.47 36.49 6.48
C LYS A 77 -4.72 36.36 7.37
N SER A 78 -5.14 37.42 8.06
CA SER A 78 -6.27 37.44 9.01
C SER A 78 -6.19 36.48 10.22
N ILE A 79 -5.06 35.78 10.44
CA ILE A 79 -4.85 34.88 11.59
C ILE A 79 -4.07 35.63 12.66
N PRO A 80 -4.58 35.72 13.91
CA PRO A 80 -3.86 36.37 15.01
C PRO A 80 -2.53 35.68 15.30
N LYS A 81 -1.44 36.46 15.29
CA LYS A 81 -0.08 36.01 15.62
C LYS A 81 0.30 36.39 17.04
N PHE A 82 -0.07 37.58 17.47
CA PHE A 82 0.01 37.98 18.86
C PHE A 82 -1.06 39.00 19.23
N PHE A 83 -1.38 39.04 20.52
CA PHE A 83 -2.18 40.13 21.09
C PHE A 83 -1.29 41.08 21.89
N LEU A 84 -1.59 42.37 21.78
CA LEU A 84 -0.90 43.43 22.49
C LEU A 84 -1.84 44.05 23.52
N GLU A 85 -1.40 44.04 24.78
CA GLU A 85 -1.99 44.76 25.89
C GLU A 85 -1.11 45.99 26.18
N ALA A 86 -1.70 47.18 26.13
CA ALA A 86 -1.02 48.43 26.38
C ALA A 86 -1.31 48.94 27.79
N LYS A 87 -0.36 49.71 28.35
CA LYS A 87 -0.49 50.40 29.63
C LYS A 87 0.01 51.83 29.53
N SER A 88 -0.38 52.68 30.47
CA SER A 88 0.08 54.06 30.51
C SER A 88 1.58 54.15 30.86
N LEU A 89 2.29 55.18 30.39
CA LEU A 89 3.73 55.35 30.66
C LEU A 89 4.14 55.33 32.14
N HIS A 90 3.23 55.68 33.06
CA HIS A 90 3.51 55.70 34.49
C HIS A 90 3.18 54.38 35.21
N GLU A 91 2.56 53.43 34.53
CA GLU A 91 2.23 52.13 35.10
C GLU A 91 3.41 51.16 35.05
N ASP A 92 3.49 50.30 36.06
CA ASP A 92 4.49 49.23 36.13
C ASP A 92 3.96 47.96 35.44
N THR A 93 4.57 47.61 34.30
CA THR A 93 4.26 46.38 33.55
C THR A 93 4.73 45.11 34.25
N GLY A 94 5.53 45.22 35.32
CA GLY A 94 5.91 44.12 36.21
C GLY A 94 4.80 43.66 37.15
N LYS A 95 3.67 44.39 37.23
CA LYS A 95 2.52 43.97 38.01
C LYS A 95 1.96 42.65 37.49
N ARG A 96 1.87 41.67 38.40
CA ARG A 96 1.35 40.32 38.12
C ARG A 96 0.00 40.33 37.40
N GLN A 97 -0.92 41.21 37.82
CA GLN A 97 -2.25 41.33 37.21
C GLN A 97 -2.20 41.66 35.71
N PHE A 98 -1.30 42.55 35.28
CA PHE A 98 -1.18 42.94 33.87
C PHE A 98 -0.58 41.83 33.03
N MET A 99 0.43 41.12 33.56
CA MET A 99 1.01 39.96 32.89
C MET A 99 -0.01 38.83 32.77
N GLU A 100 -0.74 38.52 33.85
CA GLU A 100 -1.81 37.51 33.84
C GLU A 100 -2.91 37.87 32.85
N GLN A 101 -3.33 39.14 32.78
CA GLN A 101 -4.32 39.60 31.82
C GLN A 101 -3.87 39.37 30.36
N ALA A 102 -2.67 39.82 30.01
CA ALA A 102 -2.14 39.69 28.64
C ALA A 102 -2.01 38.21 28.20
N ILE A 103 -1.48 37.36 29.09
CA ILE A 103 -1.35 35.91 28.86
C ILE A 103 -2.74 35.26 28.73
N THR A 104 -3.69 35.61 29.61
CA THR A 104 -5.02 34.98 29.64
C THR A 104 -5.79 35.23 28.36
N TYR A 105 -5.75 36.44 27.80
CA TYR A 105 -6.44 36.75 26.55
C TYR A 105 -5.92 35.93 25.38
N SER A 106 -4.59 35.82 25.27
CA SER A 106 -3.93 35.03 24.22
C SER A 106 -4.20 33.53 24.41
N TRP A 107 -4.10 33.03 25.65
CA TRP A 107 -4.39 31.64 26.01
C TRP A 107 -5.83 31.24 25.67
N LEU A 108 -6.83 32.06 26.03
CA LEU A 108 -8.25 31.78 25.75
C LEU A 108 -8.57 31.70 24.25
N LYS A 109 -7.85 32.44 23.40
CA LYS A 109 -8.02 32.45 21.95
C LYS A 109 -7.07 31.50 21.21
N GLY A 110 -6.25 30.74 21.94
CA GLY A 110 -5.25 29.85 21.33
C GLY A 110 -4.15 30.60 20.57
N VAL A 111 -3.91 31.87 20.88
CA VAL A 111 -2.83 32.67 20.28
C VAL A 111 -1.57 32.44 21.09
N THR A 112 -0.49 32.01 20.44
CA THR A 112 0.77 31.69 21.14
C THR A 112 1.39 32.91 21.79
N TRP A 113 1.49 34.04 21.10
CA TRP A 113 2.27 35.17 21.58
C TRP A 113 1.40 36.25 22.22
N SER A 114 1.86 36.76 23.37
CA SER A 114 1.29 37.94 24.01
C SER A 114 2.36 38.99 24.24
N VAL A 115 2.03 40.25 23.97
CA VAL A 115 2.92 41.41 24.17
C VAL A 115 2.28 42.35 25.18
N LEU A 116 2.99 42.67 26.26
CA LEU A 116 2.61 43.70 27.23
C LEU A 116 3.60 44.85 27.14
N THR A 117 3.11 46.07 26.88
CA THR A 117 4.00 47.22 26.79
C THR A 117 3.36 48.54 27.21
N ASN A 118 4.18 49.41 27.80
CA ASN A 118 3.91 50.83 27.98
C ASN A 118 4.96 51.68 27.24
N PHE A 119 5.58 51.14 26.19
CA PHE A 119 6.79 51.64 25.52
C PHE A 119 8.09 51.59 26.35
N LYS A 120 8.08 51.89 27.66
CA LYS A 120 9.28 51.82 28.51
C LYS A 120 9.85 50.41 28.62
N SER A 121 8.96 49.43 28.62
CA SER A 121 9.31 48.02 28.57
C SER A 121 8.38 47.27 27.62
N ILE A 122 8.94 46.26 26.95
CA ILE A 122 8.21 45.31 26.12
C ILE A 122 8.47 43.93 26.72
N LYS A 123 7.40 43.30 27.21
CA LYS A 123 7.43 41.92 27.71
C LYS A 123 6.70 41.03 26.72
N VAL A 124 7.35 39.97 26.28
CA VAL A 124 6.80 39.00 25.32
C VAL A 124 6.63 37.65 26.01
N PHE A 125 5.43 37.09 25.94
CA PHE A 125 5.05 35.84 26.61
C PHE A 125 4.59 34.78 25.61
N ASN A 126 4.96 33.53 25.86
CA ASN A 126 4.35 32.36 25.25
C ASN A 126 3.16 31.90 26.09
N SER A 127 1.96 31.94 25.51
CA SER A 127 0.66 31.65 26.11
C SER A 127 0.16 30.23 25.80
N ASP A 128 0.97 29.38 25.16
CA ASP A 128 0.59 27.98 24.93
C ASP A 128 0.57 27.17 26.24
N VAL A 129 1.41 27.54 27.21
CA VAL A 129 1.60 26.84 28.48
C VAL A 129 0.71 27.46 29.56
N GLU A 130 -0.17 26.66 30.15
CA GLU A 130 -0.90 27.08 31.35
C GLU A 130 0.06 27.06 32.55
N SER A 131 0.39 28.24 33.07
CA SER A 131 1.28 28.37 34.22
C SER A 131 0.65 29.19 35.33
N LYS A 132 0.89 28.77 36.58
CA LYS A 132 0.53 29.55 37.78
C LYS A 132 1.43 30.78 37.99
N SER A 133 2.48 30.95 37.19
CA SER A 133 3.40 32.09 37.28
C SER A 133 3.68 32.65 35.88
N PRO A 134 3.36 33.94 35.64
CA PRO A 134 3.70 34.62 34.37
C PRO A 134 5.18 34.57 33.99
N ALA A 135 6.07 34.37 34.97
CA ALA A 135 7.51 34.26 34.73
C ALA A 135 7.89 33.05 33.86
N HIS A 136 7.13 31.94 33.93
CA HIS A 136 7.38 30.78 33.06
C HIS A 136 7.01 31.07 31.61
N ASN A 137 5.97 31.87 31.40
CA ASN A 137 5.50 32.28 30.07
C ASN A 137 6.42 33.34 29.44
N LEU A 138 7.18 34.11 30.23
CA LEU A 138 8.06 35.17 29.72
C LEU A 138 9.16 34.58 28.83
N PHE A 139 9.20 35.05 27.58
CA PHE A 139 10.25 34.74 26.61
C PHE A 139 11.39 35.75 26.72
N PHE A 140 11.09 37.04 26.54
CA PHE A 140 12.04 38.11 26.80
C PHE A 140 11.35 39.38 27.32
N ASP A 141 12.16 40.21 27.97
CA ASP A 141 11.81 41.53 28.49
C ASP A 141 12.87 42.52 27.98
N LEU A 142 12.41 43.64 27.41
CA LEU A 142 13.24 44.62 26.74
C LEU A 142 12.87 46.02 27.20
N SER A 143 13.81 46.72 27.82
CA SER A 143 13.68 48.15 28.16
C SER A 143 13.86 49.03 26.93
N CYS A 144 13.21 50.20 26.88
CA CYS A 144 13.41 51.17 25.80
C CYS A 144 14.87 51.62 25.66
N GLU A 145 15.63 51.64 26.76
CA GLU A 145 17.07 51.94 26.75
C GLU A 145 17.90 50.85 26.03
N GLU A 146 17.34 49.65 25.92
CA GLU A 146 17.99 48.49 25.29
C GLU A 146 17.53 48.28 23.84
N PHE A 147 16.59 49.06 23.32
CA PHE A 147 16.04 48.84 21.97
C PHE A 147 17.13 48.81 20.90
N LEU A 148 18.15 49.66 21.01
CA LEU A 148 19.26 49.70 20.05
C LEU A 148 20.39 48.70 20.36
N SER A 149 20.60 48.33 21.62
CA SER A 149 21.70 47.43 22.02
C SER A 149 21.32 45.95 21.95
N ARG A 150 20.04 45.61 22.19
CA ARG A 150 19.44 44.27 22.03
C ARG A 150 18.48 44.25 20.84
N PHE A 151 18.86 44.92 19.76
CA PHE A 151 18.03 45.14 18.58
C PHE A 151 17.54 43.83 17.93
N ASP A 152 18.34 42.77 17.98
CA ASP A 152 17.96 41.42 17.49
C ASP A 152 16.66 40.90 18.12
N GLN A 153 16.40 41.20 19.39
CA GLN A 153 15.16 40.80 20.07
C GLN A 153 13.97 41.66 19.66
N LEU A 154 14.20 42.95 19.39
CA LEU A 154 13.17 43.82 18.84
C LEU A 154 12.79 43.41 17.41
N LEU A 155 13.77 42.95 16.63
CA LEU A 155 13.54 42.40 15.28
C LEU A 155 12.64 41.15 15.29
N LEU A 156 12.60 40.37 16.39
CA LEU A 156 11.67 39.25 16.52
C LEU A 156 10.20 39.68 16.45
N LEU A 157 9.87 40.94 16.77
CA LEU A 157 8.52 41.49 16.73
C LEU A 157 8.13 42.08 15.37
N THR A 158 9.03 42.05 14.38
CA THR A 158 8.74 42.52 13.03
C THR A 158 7.73 41.61 12.33
N LYS A 159 6.96 42.20 11.41
CA LYS A 159 6.04 41.43 10.55
C LYS A 159 6.77 40.31 9.80
N GLU A 160 7.95 40.61 9.27
CA GLU A 160 8.80 39.67 8.54
C GLU A 160 9.30 38.51 9.43
N SER A 161 9.65 38.78 10.69
CA SER A 161 9.99 37.74 11.67
C SER A 161 8.83 36.76 11.88
N PHE A 162 7.60 37.26 12.02
CA PHE A 162 6.42 36.41 12.14
C PHE A 162 6.07 35.67 10.84
N GLU A 163 6.25 36.28 9.66
CA GLU A 163 6.04 35.63 8.35
C GLU A 163 7.00 34.46 8.13
N ASN A 164 8.25 34.60 8.60
CA ASN A 164 9.30 33.58 8.46
C ASN A 164 9.42 32.63 9.66
N GLY A 165 8.56 32.80 10.68
CA GLY A 165 8.55 32.00 11.91
C GLY A 165 9.83 32.13 12.76
N LEU A 166 10.53 33.26 12.70
CA LEU A 166 11.82 33.44 13.38
C LEU A 166 11.68 33.47 14.90
N ILE A 167 10.64 34.15 15.42
CA ILE A 167 10.34 34.19 16.86
C ILE A 167 10.04 32.78 17.42
N ASP A 168 9.33 31.94 16.67
CA ASP A 168 9.03 30.57 17.06
C ASP A 168 10.29 29.71 17.10
N LYS A 169 11.12 29.78 16.05
CA LYS A 169 12.42 29.08 15.97
C LYS A 169 13.35 29.51 17.10
N GLU A 170 13.41 30.80 17.41
CA GLU A 170 14.24 31.30 18.49
C GLU A 170 13.73 30.80 19.85
N ALA A 171 12.42 30.85 20.09
CA ALA A 171 11.82 30.34 21.31
C ALA A 171 12.03 28.84 21.50
N GLU A 172 11.97 28.04 20.43
CA GLU A 172 12.27 26.60 20.47
C GLU A 172 13.71 26.31 20.92
N LYS A 173 14.71 27.07 20.42
CA LYS A 173 16.11 26.92 20.84
C LYS A 173 16.30 27.10 22.35
N TRP A 174 15.55 28.02 22.95
CA TRP A 174 15.62 28.32 24.38
C TRP A 174 14.64 27.49 25.23
N GLY A 175 13.96 26.49 24.65
CA GLY A 175 12.97 25.66 25.35
C GLY A 175 11.72 26.43 25.78
N LYS A 176 11.49 27.61 25.20
CA LYS A 176 10.35 28.50 25.47
C LYS A 176 9.16 28.24 24.56
N LYS A 177 9.29 27.34 23.58
CA LYS A 177 8.21 26.79 22.75
C LYS A 177 8.50 25.32 22.43
N MET A 178 7.47 24.48 22.41
CA MET A 178 7.62 23.05 22.08
C MET A 178 7.76 22.90 20.56
N PRO A 179 8.78 22.16 20.08
CA PRO A 179 8.96 21.94 18.64
C PRO A 179 7.87 21.02 18.09
N LYS A 180 7.55 21.20 16.81
CA LYS A 180 6.71 20.27 16.05
C LYS A 180 7.55 19.14 15.45
N LYS A 181 7.00 17.93 15.39
CA LYS A 181 7.62 16.80 14.67
C LYS A 181 6.64 16.22 13.64
N PRO A 182 7.16 15.70 12.51
CA PRO A 182 6.35 14.97 11.54
C PRO A 182 5.55 13.84 12.19
N LEU A 183 4.41 13.53 11.61
CA LEU A 183 3.58 12.42 12.05
C LEU A 183 4.36 11.10 11.97
N THR A 184 4.23 10.27 12.99
CA THR A 184 4.93 8.97 13.14
C THR A 184 3.94 7.86 13.48
N GLU A 185 4.44 6.63 13.63
CA GLU A 185 3.65 5.49 14.12
C GLU A 185 2.97 5.76 15.47
N GLN A 186 3.48 6.69 16.29
CA GLN A 186 2.83 7.09 17.55
C GLN A 186 1.41 7.62 17.34
N LEU A 187 1.16 8.34 16.23
CA LEU A 187 -0.18 8.82 15.89
C LEU A 187 -1.14 7.65 15.73
N PHE A 188 -0.67 6.49 15.26
CA PHE A 188 -1.51 5.31 15.07
C PHE A 188 -2.02 4.78 16.42
N SER A 189 -1.11 4.64 17.39
CA SER A 189 -1.46 4.21 18.75
C SER A 189 -2.44 5.20 19.40
N ASP A 190 -2.17 6.50 19.24
CA ASP A 190 -3.04 7.56 19.75
C ASP A 190 -4.44 7.50 19.11
N MET A 191 -4.53 7.26 17.81
CA MET A 191 -5.81 7.18 17.09
C MET A 191 -6.65 5.97 17.46
N VAL A 192 -6.02 4.81 17.72
CA VAL A 192 -6.72 3.63 18.27
C VAL A 192 -7.27 3.95 19.66
N ARG A 193 -6.47 4.62 20.50
CA ARG A 193 -6.88 5.06 21.83
C ARG A 193 -8.04 6.06 21.78
N PHE A 194 -7.98 7.10 20.94
CA PHE A 194 -9.05 8.09 20.79
C PHE A 194 -10.36 7.43 20.36
N ARG A 195 -10.28 6.50 19.40
CA ARG A 195 -11.45 5.76 18.93
C ARG A 195 -12.12 5.00 20.06
N LYS A 196 -11.34 4.35 20.93
CA LYS A 196 -11.84 3.65 22.11
C LYS A 196 -12.51 4.61 23.09
N ILE A 197 -11.84 5.69 23.45
CA ILE A 197 -12.34 6.70 24.40
C ILE A 197 -13.68 7.29 23.94
N ILE A 198 -13.78 7.65 22.65
CA ILE A 198 -15.02 8.19 22.07
C ILE A 198 -16.10 7.11 22.02
N SER A 199 -15.75 5.88 21.61
CA SER A 199 -16.72 4.76 21.55
C SER A 199 -17.31 4.43 22.92
N ASP A 200 -16.48 4.38 23.96
CA ASP A 200 -16.90 4.11 25.33
C ASP A 200 -17.80 5.25 25.85
N SER A 201 -17.46 6.50 25.54
CA SER A 201 -18.29 7.67 25.86
C SER A 201 -19.65 7.62 25.19
N LEU A 202 -19.70 7.27 23.91
CA LEU A 202 -20.96 7.15 23.14
C LEU A 202 -21.87 6.08 23.74
N ARG A 203 -21.32 4.89 24.04
CA ARG A 203 -22.10 3.79 24.64
C ARG A 203 -22.65 4.17 26.00
N LYS A 204 -21.85 4.85 26.83
CA LYS A 204 -22.24 5.25 28.19
C LYS A 204 -23.32 6.33 28.23
N HIS A 205 -23.27 7.31 27.33
CA HIS A 205 -24.12 8.50 27.41
C HIS A 205 -25.35 8.45 26.51
N ASN A 206 -25.52 7.39 25.71
CA ASN A 206 -26.61 7.21 24.75
C ASN A 206 -27.19 5.78 24.82
N GLU A 207 -27.24 5.19 26.01
CA GLU A 207 -27.73 3.81 26.20
C GLU A 207 -29.17 3.65 25.68
N GLU A 208 -29.98 4.70 25.80
CA GLU A 208 -31.36 4.79 25.35
C GLU A 208 -31.53 4.81 23.83
N LEU A 209 -30.49 5.19 23.07
CA LEU A 209 -30.53 5.20 21.60
C LEU A 209 -30.26 3.82 21.01
N HIS A 210 -29.81 2.86 21.81
CA HIS A 210 -29.48 1.49 21.39
C HIS A 210 -28.61 1.44 20.11
N LEU A 211 -27.62 2.34 20.03
CA LEU A 211 -26.74 2.47 18.87
C LEU A 211 -26.07 1.14 18.54
N LYS A 212 -26.13 0.75 17.27
CA LYS A 212 -25.43 -0.43 16.75
C LYS A 212 -23.93 -0.18 16.71
N ILE A 213 -23.15 -1.25 16.68
CA ILE A 213 -21.68 -1.17 16.62
C ILE A 213 -21.25 -0.39 15.37
N GLU A 214 -21.91 -0.64 14.24
CA GLU A 214 -21.62 0.04 12.97
C GLU A 214 -21.92 1.54 13.02
N GLU A 215 -22.97 1.95 13.74
CA GLU A 215 -23.34 3.36 13.92
C GLU A 215 -22.34 4.09 14.81
N VAL A 216 -21.92 3.47 15.92
CA VAL A 216 -20.84 4.01 16.77
C VAL A 216 -19.56 4.17 15.95
N ASP A 217 -19.21 3.16 15.15
CA ASP A 217 -18.03 3.21 14.30
C ASP A 217 -18.07 4.33 13.25
N GLU A 218 -19.23 4.55 12.63
CA GLU A 218 -19.45 5.63 11.66
C GLU A 218 -19.34 7.01 12.33
N ILE A 219 -19.96 7.20 13.49
CA ILE A 219 -19.89 8.43 14.28
C ILE A 219 -18.44 8.76 14.62
N VAL A 220 -17.70 7.79 15.17
CA VAL A 220 -16.32 8.00 15.61
C VAL A 220 -15.43 8.29 14.41
N GLN A 221 -15.61 7.58 13.30
CA GLN A 221 -14.85 7.81 12.06
C GLN A 221 -15.07 9.22 11.54
N ARG A 222 -16.34 9.66 11.42
CA ARG A 222 -16.68 11.02 10.96
C ARG A 222 -16.04 12.08 11.84
N LEU A 223 -16.13 11.92 13.16
CA LEU A 223 -15.60 12.88 14.13
C LEU A 223 -14.08 12.99 14.01
N LEU A 224 -13.38 11.86 13.98
CA LEU A 224 -11.92 11.83 13.85
C LEU A 224 -11.44 12.38 12.49
N SER A 225 -12.15 12.09 11.39
CA SER A 225 -11.86 12.67 10.08
C SER A 225 -12.04 14.19 10.06
N ARG A 226 -13.06 14.73 10.73
CA ARG A 226 -13.22 16.18 10.93
C ARG A 226 -12.07 16.75 11.75
N PHE A 227 -11.66 16.07 12.82
CA PHE A 227 -10.58 16.56 13.67
C PHE A 227 -9.22 16.62 12.95
N ILE A 228 -8.87 15.56 12.21
CA ILE A 228 -7.65 15.53 11.39
C ILE A 228 -7.66 16.67 10.38
N PHE A 229 -8.81 16.91 9.72
CA PHE A 229 -8.93 17.99 8.75
C PHE A 229 -8.79 19.37 9.42
N MET A 230 -9.50 19.62 10.53
CA MET A 230 -9.38 20.86 11.31
C MET A 230 -7.94 21.12 11.73
N ARG A 231 -7.25 20.09 12.25
CA ARG A 231 -5.84 20.20 12.67
C ARG A 231 -4.92 20.54 11.51
N THR A 232 -5.20 19.99 10.32
CA THR A 232 -4.48 20.35 9.09
C THR A 232 -4.69 21.81 8.70
N LEU A 233 -5.93 22.32 8.81
CA LEU A 233 -6.23 23.73 8.51
C LEU A 233 -5.51 24.69 9.47
N GLU A 234 -5.42 24.33 10.76
CA GLU A 234 -4.67 25.09 11.76
C GLU A 234 -3.17 25.12 11.44
N ASP A 235 -2.57 23.97 11.13
CA ASP A 235 -1.12 23.87 10.90
C ASP A 235 -0.66 24.45 9.56
N ARG A 236 -1.53 24.46 8.54
CA ARG A 236 -1.29 25.17 7.27
C ARG A 236 -1.60 26.66 7.33
N GLU A 237 -2.06 27.16 8.48
CA GLU A 237 -2.49 28.54 8.67
C GLU A 237 -3.57 28.97 7.66
N TYR A 238 -4.51 28.08 7.37
CA TYR A 238 -5.73 28.42 6.63
C TYR A 238 -6.84 28.88 7.56
N GLU A 239 -6.84 28.36 8.79
CA GLU A 239 -7.72 28.80 9.87
C GLU A 239 -6.88 29.17 11.10
N ALA A 240 -7.43 30.03 11.96
CA ALA A 240 -6.88 30.23 13.30
C ALA A 240 -7.05 28.96 14.16
N GLN A 241 -6.41 28.91 15.33
CA GLN A 241 -6.62 27.81 16.27
C GLN A 241 -8.11 27.72 16.65
N MET A 242 -8.73 26.57 16.39
CA MET A 242 -10.13 26.26 16.65
C MET A 242 -10.27 25.43 17.93
N PHE A 243 -9.42 24.42 18.11
CA PHE A 243 -9.54 23.49 19.23
C PHE A 243 -9.27 24.11 20.59
N LEU A 244 -8.16 24.83 20.73
CA LEU A 244 -7.76 25.44 22.00
C LEU A 244 -8.82 26.42 22.54
N PRO A 245 -9.39 27.33 21.73
CA PRO A 245 -10.50 28.17 22.20
C PRO A 245 -11.71 27.39 22.70
N ILE A 246 -12.07 26.30 22.01
CA ILE A 246 -13.24 25.49 22.39
C ILE A 246 -13.03 24.84 23.76
N ILE A 247 -11.87 24.19 23.98
CA ILE A 247 -11.61 23.49 25.26
C ILE A 247 -11.30 24.44 26.42
N ARG A 248 -10.77 25.64 26.14
CA ARG A 248 -10.42 26.64 27.16
C ARG A 248 -11.58 27.55 27.52
N SER A 249 -12.58 27.67 26.63
CA SER A 249 -13.81 28.38 26.92
C SER A 249 -14.61 27.65 28.02
N LYS A 250 -15.22 28.43 28.90
CA LYS A 250 -16.18 27.92 29.92
C LYS A 250 -17.61 28.36 29.62
N GLU A 251 -17.86 28.91 28.44
CA GLU A 251 -19.17 29.46 28.05
C GLU A 251 -20.13 28.37 27.56
N LYS A 252 -19.60 27.30 26.98
CA LYS A 252 -20.36 26.19 26.37
C LYS A 252 -19.65 24.87 26.66
N THR A 253 -20.35 23.75 26.45
CA THR A 253 -19.69 22.44 26.42
C THR A 253 -18.76 22.33 25.23
N VAL A 254 -17.78 21.44 25.29
CA VAL A 254 -16.81 21.23 24.20
C VAL A 254 -17.55 20.76 22.94
N GLN A 255 -18.54 19.88 23.12
CA GLN A 255 -19.35 19.40 22.01
C GLN A 255 -20.13 20.50 21.31
N GLU A 256 -20.78 21.42 22.04
CA GLU A 256 -21.51 22.55 21.45
C GLU A 256 -20.56 23.46 20.65
N GLY A 257 -19.37 23.75 21.20
CA GLY A 257 -18.36 24.55 20.51
C GLY A 257 -17.87 23.89 19.21
N LEU A 258 -17.64 22.56 19.23
CA LEU A 258 -17.29 21.81 18.03
C LEU A 258 -18.41 21.82 16.99
N ASN A 259 -19.67 21.64 17.41
CA ASN A 259 -20.81 21.65 16.50
C ASN A 259 -20.97 22.99 15.79
N GLU A 260 -20.81 24.11 16.50
CA GLU A 260 -20.82 25.45 15.90
C GLU A 260 -19.71 25.61 14.86
N GLU A 261 -18.51 25.11 15.19
CA GLU A 261 -17.36 25.18 14.31
C GLU A 261 -17.52 24.30 13.07
N PHE A 262 -18.12 23.11 13.21
CA PHE A 262 -18.48 22.28 12.07
C PHE A 262 -19.44 22.99 11.12
N ARG A 263 -20.47 23.69 11.63
CA ARG A 263 -21.39 24.47 10.80
C ARG A 263 -20.69 25.66 10.11
N ARG A 264 -19.71 26.28 10.76
CA ARG A 264 -18.89 27.35 10.14
C ARG A 264 -18.04 26.79 9.00
N LEU A 265 -17.32 25.70 9.25
CA LEU A 265 -16.47 25.04 8.25
C LEU A 265 -17.31 24.46 7.10
N ASP A 266 -18.52 23.98 7.36
CA ASP A 266 -19.44 23.53 6.32
C ASP A 266 -19.82 24.67 5.36
N LYS A 267 -20.06 25.89 5.86
CA LYS A 267 -20.35 27.05 5.00
C LYS A 267 -19.16 27.46 4.14
N ILE A 268 -17.95 27.39 4.69
CA ILE A 268 -16.73 27.85 4.01
C ILE A 268 -16.23 26.80 3.02
N TYR A 269 -16.06 25.56 3.49
CA TYR A 269 -15.48 24.48 2.70
C TYR A 269 -16.53 23.66 1.93
N ASN A 270 -17.83 23.84 2.22
CA ASN A 270 -18.99 23.27 1.51
C ASN A 270 -18.79 21.82 1.06
N SER A 271 -18.53 20.96 2.04
CA SER A 271 -18.10 19.60 1.78
C SER A 271 -18.95 18.61 2.55
N LYS A 272 -19.09 17.40 2.00
CA LYS A 272 -19.74 16.30 2.71
C LYS A 272 -19.05 15.97 4.05
N LEU A 273 -17.78 16.34 4.23
CA LEU A 273 -17.04 16.10 5.48
C LEU A 273 -17.69 16.81 6.68
N PHE A 274 -18.17 18.04 6.48
CA PHE A 274 -18.85 18.84 7.51
C PHE A 274 -20.37 18.94 7.30
N ALA A 275 -20.95 18.23 6.33
CA ALA A 275 -22.40 18.12 6.22
C ALA A 275 -23.01 17.53 7.52
N SER A 276 -24.24 17.93 7.85
CA SER A 276 -24.95 17.46 9.06
C SER A 276 -24.93 15.93 9.17
N HIS A 277 -24.62 15.45 10.38
CA HIS A 277 -24.37 14.04 10.66
C HIS A 277 -24.73 13.69 12.10
N LEU A 278 -25.07 12.41 12.35
CA LEU A 278 -25.46 11.86 13.66
C LEU A 278 -24.46 12.15 14.79
N CYS A 279 -23.19 12.40 14.45
CA CYS A 279 -22.16 12.73 15.44
C CYS A 279 -22.39 14.09 16.14
N GLU A 280 -23.24 14.95 15.59
CA GLU A 280 -23.64 16.23 16.19
C GLU A 280 -24.84 16.07 17.13
N ASP A 281 -25.63 15.01 16.96
CA ASP A 281 -26.90 14.78 17.67
C ASP A 281 -26.76 13.84 18.87
N VAL A 282 -25.75 12.96 18.88
CA VAL A 282 -25.44 12.05 19.99
C VAL A 282 -24.63 12.73 21.07
N LYS A 283 -24.79 12.33 22.33
CA LYS A 283 -24.04 12.91 23.46
C LYS A 283 -22.65 12.30 23.59
N ILE A 284 -21.62 13.14 23.59
CA ILE A 284 -20.24 12.74 23.90
C ILE A 284 -19.76 13.60 25.07
N GLY A 285 -19.28 12.96 26.14
CA GLY A 285 -18.75 13.70 27.29
C GLY A 285 -17.57 14.60 26.93
N ASP A 286 -17.47 15.77 27.56
CA ASP A 286 -16.40 16.74 27.33
C ASP A 286 -15.01 16.16 27.62
N SER A 287 -14.84 15.38 28.69
CA SER A 287 -13.54 14.78 29.03
C SER A 287 -12.97 13.89 27.91
N PRO A 288 -13.73 12.93 27.34
CA PRO A 288 -13.34 12.19 26.14
C PRO A 288 -12.94 13.06 24.94
N LEU A 289 -13.67 14.15 24.69
CA LEU A 289 -13.37 15.07 23.59
C LEU A 289 -12.07 15.85 23.85
N ILE A 290 -11.89 16.37 25.07
CA ILE A 290 -10.68 17.08 25.50
C ILE A 290 -9.46 16.17 25.37
N GLU A 291 -9.53 14.95 25.91
CA GLU A 291 -8.42 13.98 25.85
C GLU A 291 -8.03 13.65 24.40
N THR A 292 -9.03 13.51 23.51
CA THR A 292 -8.78 13.29 22.08
C THR A 292 -8.12 14.52 21.43
N ILE A 293 -8.63 15.72 21.70
CA ILE A 293 -8.11 16.97 21.14
C ILE A 293 -6.69 17.24 21.62
N GLU A 294 -6.42 17.10 22.92
CA GLU A 294 -5.09 17.28 23.50
C GLU A 294 -4.10 16.26 22.95
N GLY A 295 -4.53 15.01 22.78
CA GLY A 295 -3.71 13.97 22.17
C GLY A 295 -3.41 14.20 20.68
N LEU A 296 -4.30 14.89 19.94
CA LEU A 296 -4.02 15.31 18.55
C LEU A 296 -3.05 16.51 18.49
N LEU A 297 -2.93 17.29 19.56
CA LEU A 297 -1.98 18.40 19.65
C LEU A 297 -0.59 17.91 20.09
N THR A 298 -0.55 17.07 21.13
CA THR A 298 0.68 16.57 21.76
C THR A 298 0.57 15.06 21.96
N PRO A 299 1.51 14.25 21.43
CA PRO A 299 1.52 12.81 21.68
C PRO A 299 1.64 12.51 23.18
N GLU A 300 1.05 11.39 23.60
CA GLU A 300 1.10 10.98 25.01
C GLU A 300 2.54 10.79 25.50
N GLY A 301 2.88 11.45 26.62
CA GLY A 301 4.19 11.35 27.26
C GLY A 301 5.33 12.00 26.48
N GLN A 302 5.05 12.78 25.43
CA GLN A 302 6.06 13.43 24.59
C GLN A 302 6.16 14.94 24.84
N ILE A 303 7.35 15.50 24.62
CA ILE A 303 7.65 16.94 24.78
C ILE A 303 7.63 17.71 23.44
N HIS A 304 6.98 17.18 22.40
CA HIS A 304 6.85 17.80 21.08
C HIS A 304 5.40 17.76 20.60
N LYS A 305 5.01 18.68 19.71
CA LYS A 305 3.67 18.69 19.10
C LYS A 305 3.65 17.89 17.79
N TYR A 306 2.48 17.37 17.42
CA TYR A 306 2.30 16.81 16.08
C TYR A 306 2.29 17.92 15.03
N ASP A 307 2.92 17.63 13.88
CA ASP A 307 2.88 18.47 12.69
C ASP A 307 1.91 17.91 11.65
N PHE A 308 0.73 18.53 11.51
CA PHE A 308 -0.25 18.18 10.48
C PHE A 308 -0.12 19.04 9.21
N GLU A 309 0.89 19.91 9.09
CA GLU A 309 1.07 20.73 7.88
C GLU A 309 1.24 19.85 6.64
N VAL A 310 2.05 18.80 6.78
CA VAL A 310 2.34 17.80 5.76
C VAL A 310 1.94 16.41 6.25
N ILE A 311 0.80 15.92 5.77
CA ILE A 311 0.32 14.56 5.99
C ILE A 311 0.64 13.75 4.74
N ASP A 312 1.55 12.78 4.83
CA ASP A 312 1.69 11.80 3.73
C ASP A 312 0.43 10.92 3.73
N ALA A 313 -0.12 10.68 2.55
CA ALA A 313 -1.29 9.83 2.34
C ALA A 313 -1.15 8.44 2.99
N ASP A 314 0.09 7.97 3.01
CA ASP A 314 0.51 6.69 3.55
C ASP A 314 0.24 6.58 5.06
N ILE A 315 0.22 7.71 5.78
CA ILE A 315 -0.03 7.75 7.23
C ILE A 315 -1.50 7.39 7.52
N LEU A 316 -2.44 8.06 6.84
CA LEU A 316 -3.87 7.77 7.02
C LEU A 316 -4.25 6.38 6.46
N GLY A 317 -3.59 5.93 5.39
CA GLY A 317 -3.73 4.55 4.89
C GLY A 317 -3.22 3.52 5.89
N GLY A 318 -2.01 3.71 6.43
CA GLY A 318 -1.42 2.84 7.45
C GLY A 318 -2.26 2.77 8.72
N MET A 319 -2.83 3.91 9.17
CA MET A 319 -3.77 3.97 10.30
C MET A 319 -4.97 3.05 10.11
N TYR A 320 -5.57 3.10 8.93
CA TYR A 320 -6.72 2.30 8.59
C TYR A 320 -6.42 0.80 8.59
N GLU A 321 -5.27 0.41 8.03
CA GLU A 321 -4.86 -0.99 7.99
C GLU A 321 -4.54 -1.57 9.36
N GLN A 322 -3.81 -0.82 10.18
CA GLN A 322 -3.50 -1.24 11.54
C GLN A 322 -4.78 -1.35 12.39
N PHE A 323 -5.72 -0.44 12.19
CA PHE A 323 -7.02 -0.46 12.83
C PHE A 323 -7.85 -1.70 12.44
N LEU A 324 -7.95 -2.02 11.15
CA LEU A 324 -8.59 -3.26 10.71
C LEU A 324 -7.96 -4.48 11.39
N GLY A 325 -6.63 -4.49 11.55
CA GLY A 325 -5.93 -5.55 12.28
C GLY A 325 -6.23 -5.62 13.78
N HIS A 326 -6.60 -4.51 14.43
CA HIS A 326 -6.90 -4.44 15.87
C HIS A 326 -8.33 -4.89 16.21
N ILE A 327 -9.35 -4.41 15.50
CA ILE A 327 -10.75 -4.86 15.70
C ILE A 327 -10.83 -6.38 15.61
N GLU A 328 -10.07 -6.95 14.68
CA GLU A 328 -10.06 -8.39 14.41
C GLU A 328 -9.54 -9.25 15.58
N GLN A 329 -8.79 -8.67 16.53
CA GLN A 329 -8.29 -9.35 17.73
C GLN A 329 -9.29 -9.39 18.89
N GLU A 330 -10.22 -8.44 18.96
CA GLU A 330 -11.21 -8.37 20.04
C GLU A 330 -12.42 -9.30 19.81
N GLU A 331 -12.71 -9.68 18.57
CA GLU A 331 -13.89 -10.50 18.22
C GLU A 331 -13.67 -12.04 18.25
N ILE A 332 -12.49 -12.57 18.60
CA ILE A 332 -12.20 -14.02 18.52
C ILE A 332 -11.71 -14.59 19.87
N PRO A 333 -12.40 -15.60 20.45
CA PRO A 333 -11.92 -16.33 21.62
C PRO A 333 -10.58 -17.03 21.38
N SER A 334 -9.81 -17.14 22.47
CA SER A 334 -8.36 -17.38 22.57
C SER A 334 -7.76 -18.67 21.99
N GLU A 335 -8.51 -19.56 21.32
CA GLU A 335 -8.01 -20.87 20.88
C GLU A 335 -7.56 -20.96 19.41
N SER A 336 -7.77 -19.94 18.56
CA SER A 336 -7.30 -19.95 17.15
C SER A 336 -6.22 -18.91 16.84
N LYS A 337 -5.25 -18.74 17.75
CA LYS A 337 -4.21 -17.69 17.72
C LYS A 337 -3.06 -17.85 16.70
N LYS A 338 -3.26 -18.49 15.53
CA LYS A 338 -2.14 -18.67 14.56
C LYS A 338 -2.34 -18.17 13.12
N GLU A 339 -3.45 -17.53 12.78
CA GLU A 339 -3.56 -16.78 11.53
C GLU A 339 -4.20 -15.41 11.79
N THR A 340 -3.40 -14.35 11.73
CA THR A 340 -3.89 -12.97 11.68
C THR A 340 -4.79 -12.79 10.45
N LYS A 341 -6.02 -12.32 10.66
CA LYS A 341 -7.05 -12.11 9.62
C LYS A 341 -6.60 -11.11 8.51
N ARG A 342 -5.50 -10.36 8.66
CA ARG A 342 -4.79 -9.66 7.56
C ARG A 342 -4.62 -10.53 6.30
N LYS A 343 -4.30 -11.83 6.46
CA LYS A 343 -4.20 -12.80 5.35
C LYS A 343 -5.54 -13.27 4.78
N LYS A 344 -6.66 -13.11 5.50
CA LYS A 344 -8.01 -13.54 5.08
C LYS A 344 -8.71 -12.53 4.16
N HIS A 345 -8.50 -11.23 4.38
CA HIS A 345 -9.08 -10.17 3.54
C HIS A 345 -8.17 -9.72 2.39
N GLY A 346 -6.88 -10.07 2.41
CA GLY A 346 -5.94 -9.79 1.32
C GLY A 346 -5.68 -8.29 1.09
N ILE A 347 -5.87 -7.48 2.13
CA ILE A 347 -5.66 -6.03 2.15
C ILE A 347 -4.20 -5.79 2.55
N PHE A 348 -3.42 -5.22 1.63
CA PHE A 348 -2.00 -4.92 1.85
C PHE A 348 -1.65 -3.54 1.30
N TYR A 349 -1.05 -2.69 2.14
CA TYR A 349 -0.52 -1.41 1.69
C TYR A 349 0.54 -1.61 0.61
N THR A 350 0.43 -0.86 -0.49
CA THR A 350 1.47 -0.87 -1.52
C THR A 350 2.58 0.11 -1.15
N PRO A 351 3.84 -0.35 -1.01
CA PRO A 351 4.94 0.55 -0.69
C PRO A 351 5.05 1.71 -1.68
N LYS A 352 5.37 2.91 -1.16
CA LYS A 352 5.44 4.16 -1.93
C LYS A 352 6.28 4.05 -3.20
N TYR A 353 7.45 3.41 -3.10
CA TYR A 353 8.36 3.25 -4.24
C TYR A 353 7.77 2.38 -5.37
N VAL A 354 6.94 1.38 -5.04
CA VAL A 354 6.23 0.55 -6.03
C VAL A 354 5.13 1.36 -6.71
N VAL A 355 4.36 2.14 -5.94
CA VAL A 355 3.32 3.02 -6.46
C VAL A 355 3.92 4.07 -7.41
N GLU A 356 4.96 4.77 -6.97
CA GLU A 356 5.65 5.80 -7.76
C GLU A 356 6.26 5.24 -9.04
N PHE A 357 6.90 4.08 -8.98
CA PHE A 357 7.44 3.40 -10.16
C PHE A 357 6.31 3.07 -11.16
N THR A 358 5.23 2.44 -10.69
CA THR A 358 4.10 2.04 -11.55
C THR A 358 3.48 3.25 -12.27
N ILE A 359 3.28 4.36 -11.54
CA ILE A 359 2.74 5.60 -12.12
C ILE A 359 3.72 6.16 -13.18
N LYS A 360 5.00 6.32 -12.84
CA LYS A 360 5.99 6.85 -13.81
C LYS A 360 6.05 5.99 -15.07
N GLU A 361 6.02 4.67 -14.93
CA GLU A 361 6.14 3.72 -16.03
C GLU A 361 4.91 3.74 -16.96
N ILE A 362 3.71 4.02 -16.45
CA ILE A 362 2.51 4.21 -17.27
C ILE A 362 2.54 5.58 -17.94
N PHE A 363 2.69 6.64 -17.15
CA PHE A 363 2.49 8.01 -17.62
C PHE A 363 3.59 8.53 -18.54
N LYS A 364 4.78 7.91 -18.56
CA LYS A 364 5.82 8.21 -19.55
C LYS A 364 5.38 7.99 -21.01
N ASN A 365 4.34 7.18 -21.22
CA ASN A 365 3.82 6.86 -22.56
C ASN A 365 2.73 7.85 -23.03
N PHE A 366 2.35 8.82 -22.21
CA PHE A 366 1.34 9.83 -22.56
C PHE A 366 2.01 11.11 -23.06
N HIS A 367 1.46 11.71 -24.12
CA HIS A 367 1.89 13.06 -24.50
C HIS A 367 1.39 14.08 -23.49
N LYS A 368 2.13 15.20 -23.36
CA LYS A 368 1.76 16.29 -22.44
C LYS A 368 0.33 16.81 -22.66
N SER A 369 -0.16 16.81 -23.90
CA SER A 369 -1.54 17.19 -24.24
C SER A 369 -2.58 16.28 -23.61
N ASP A 370 -2.31 14.98 -23.56
CA ASP A 370 -3.27 13.95 -23.15
C ASP A 370 -3.49 13.98 -21.64
N LEU A 371 -2.45 14.38 -20.89
CA LEU A 371 -2.48 14.53 -19.43
C LEU A 371 -3.53 15.53 -18.94
N ASN A 372 -3.94 16.49 -19.78
CA ASN A 372 -5.00 17.44 -19.45
C ASN A 372 -6.41 16.84 -19.48
N THR A 373 -6.59 15.62 -20.00
CA THR A 373 -7.90 14.97 -20.11
C THR A 373 -7.93 13.54 -19.59
N VAL A 374 -6.78 13.02 -19.13
CA VAL A 374 -6.61 11.64 -18.70
C VAL A 374 -7.55 11.27 -17.54
N LYS A 375 -8.31 10.20 -17.69
CA LYS A 375 -9.19 9.65 -16.65
C LYS A 375 -8.59 8.40 -16.05
N VAL A 376 -8.37 8.44 -14.73
CA VAL A 376 -7.65 7.43 -13.96
C VAL A 376 -8.57 6.83 -12.91
N VAL A 377 -8.65 5.51 -12.85
CA VAL A 377 -9.40 4.83 -11.78
C VAL A 377 -8.59 3.79 -11.03
N ASP A 378 -8.80 3.77 -9.72
CA ASP A 378 -8.44 2.62 -8.88
C ASP A 378 -9.71 1.83 -8.51
N PRO A 379 -9.89 0.61 -9.02
CA PRO A 379 -11.12 -0.17 -8.83
C PRO A 379 -11.18 -0.87 -7.45
N SER A 380 -10.15 -0.74 -6.61
CA SER A 380 -10.12 -1.24 -5.23
C SER A 380 -9.27 -0.29 -4.40
N CYS A 381 -9.71 0.97 -4.33
CA CYS A 381 -8.83 2.09 -4.03
C CYS A 381 -8.30 2.14 -2.60
N GLY A 382 -8.89 1.39 -1.66
CA GLY A 382 -8.52 1.46 -0.25
C GLY A 382 -8.54 2.91 0.24
N SER A 383 -7.46 3.32 0.93
CA SER A 383 -7.24 4.70 1.38
C SER A 383 -6.89 5.71 0.27
N GLY A 384 -6.84 5.29 -1.00
CA GLY A 384 -6.58 6.13 -2.15
C GLY A 384 -5.11 6.37 -2.50
N SER A 385 -4.18 5.53 -2.03
CA SER A 385 -2.74 5.77 -2.16
C SER A 385 -2.28 5.94 -3.61
N PHE A 386 -2.77 5.11 -4.53
CA PHE A 386 -2.49 5.28 -5.96
C PHE A 386 -3.06 6.60 -6.48
N LEU A 387 -4.32 6.92 -6.19
CA LEU A 387 -4.97 8.15 -6.65
C LEU A 387 -4.25 9.41 -6.18
N ILE A 388 -3.76 9.41 -4.94
CA ILE A 388 -3.05 10.56 -4.37
C ILE A 388 -1.68 10.73 -5.02
N LYS A 389 -0.95 9.63 -5.28
CA LYS A 389 0.34 9.71 -5.99
C LYS A 389 0.16 10.09 -7.46
N VAL A 390 -0.94 9.67 -8.10
CA VAL A 390 -1.29 10.14 -9.45
C VAL A 390 -1.59 11.64 -9.41
N TYR A 391 -2.33 12.13 -8.42
CA TYR A 391 -2.55 13.56 -8.21
C TYR A 391 -1.23 14.32 -8.05
N ASP A 392 -0.32 13.84 -7.18
CA ASP A 392 0.99 14.46 -6.96
C ASP A 392 1.82 14.51 -8.25
N TYR A 393 1.78 13.43 -9.06
CA TYR A 393 2.46 13.34 -10.34
C TYR A 393 1.91 14.33 -11.36
N LEU A 394 0.58 14.38 -11.56
CA LEU A 394 -0.06 15.31 -12.50
C LEU A 394 0.08 16.78 -12.05
N ALA A 395 0.01 17.06 -10.75
CA ALA A 395 0.22 18.39 -10.20
C ALA A 395 1.65 18.87 -10.44
N LYS A 396 2.65 18.00 -10.23
CA LYS A 396 4.05 18.30 -10.55
C LYS A 396 4.21 18.66 -12.03
N LEU A 397 3.71 17.83 -12.94
CA LEU A 397 3.80 18.10 -14.39
C LEU A 397 3.07 19.39 -14.80
N SER A 398 1.97 19.72 -14.14
CA SER A 398 1.23 20.97 -14.39
C SER A 398 2.00 22.20 -13.89
N SER A 399 2.75 22.09 -12.80
CA SER A 399 3.58 23.19 -12.26
C SER A 399 4.79 23.50 -13.14
N GLU A 400 5.32 22.50 -13.83
CA GLU A 400 6.47 22.62 -14.74
C GLU A 400 6.09 23.27 -16.10
N GLN A 401 4.81 23.58 -16.34
CA GLN A 401 4.29 24.06 -17.64
C GLN A 401 4.19 25.60 -17.83
N LYS A 402 4.81 26.45 -16.99
CA LYS A 402 4.77 27.92 -17.22
C LYS A 402 6.00 28.53 -17.96
N VAL A 403 5.72 28.95 -19.20
CA VAL A 403 6.09 30.17 -19.95
C VAL A 403 7.58 30.50 -20.20
N GLU A 404 7.99 30.49 -21.47
CA GLU A 404 9.18 31.21 -21.97
C GLU A 404 9.17 32.66 -21.46
N GLY A 405 10.07 32.99 -20.53
CA GLY A 405 10.40 34.38 -20.18
C GLY A 405 10.37 34.77 -18.70
N MET A 406 9.73 34.01 -17.81
CA MET A 406 9.78 34.31 -16.36
C MET A 406 9.68 33.02 -15.53
N ILE A 407 10.81 32.64 -14.93
CA ILE A 407 10.86 31.58 -13.91
C ILE A 407 10.35 32.18 -12.60
N GLU A 408 9.04 32.17 -12.38
CA GLU A 408 8.51 32.20 -11.02
C GLU A 408 8.39 30.75 -10.53
N THR A 409 9.30 30.34 -9.65
CA THR A 409 9.28 29.08 -8.91
C THR A 409 8.16 29.08 -7.86
N SER A 410 6.92 29.21 -8.30
CA SER A 410 5.77 28.90 -7.45
C SER A 410 5.73 27.38 -7.23
N ARG A 411 6.10 26.92 -6.03
CA ARG A 411 6.08 25.49 -5.62
C ARG A 411 4.68 24.84 -5.65
N SER A 412 3.60 25.60 -5.87
CA SER A 412 2.21 25.13 -5.86
C SER A 412 1.50 25.43 -7.18
N ILE A 413 0.65 24.50 -7.63
CA ILE A 413 -0.31 24.75 -8.71
C ILE A 413 -1.46 25.65 -8.22
N PRO A 414 -2.14 26.41 -9.11
CA PRO A 414 -3.33 27.19 -8.77
C PRO A 414 -4.46 26.32 -8.19
N TYR A 415 -5.26 26.89 -7.29
CA TYR A 415 -6.40 26.22 -6.65
C TYR A 415 -7.35 25.59 -7.68
N GLU A 416 -7.69 26.32 -8.74
CA GLU A 416 -8.60 25.85 -9.79
C GLU A 416 -8.06 24.59 -10.47
N LYS A 417 -6.74 24.50 -10.66
CA LYS A 417 -6.09 23.29 -11.20
C LYS A 417 -6.11 22.13 -10.20
N LYS A 418 -5.96 22.38 -8.89
CA LYS A 418 -6.10 21.33 -7.86
C LYS A 418 -7.49 20.70 -7.90
N ILE A 419 -8.52 21.54 -7.98
CA ILE A 419 -9.91 21.10 -8.06
C ILE A 419 -10.17 20.34 -9.37
N GLU A 420 -9.73 20.86 -10.50
CA GLU A 420 -9.83 20.21 -11.81
C GLU A 420 -9.21 18.81 -11.79
N LEU A 421 -7.97 18.68 -11.29
CA LEU A 421 -7.26 17.39 -11.22
C LEU A 421 -8.07 16.35 -10.44
N ILE A 422 -8.67 16.72 -9.31
CA ILE A 422 -9.44 15.78 -8.50
C ILE A 422 -10.80 15.46 -9.16
N GLN A 423 -11.50 16.48 -9.67
CA GLN A 423 -12.87 16.29 -10.17
C GLN A 423 -12.94 15.63 -11.55
N ASN A 424 -11.93 15.85 -12.40
CA ASN A 424 -11.99 15.40 -13.80
C ASN A 424 -11.15 14.15 -14.05
N HIS A 425 -10.09 13.90 -13.26
CA HIS A 425 -9.12 12.85 -13.54
C HIS A 425 -9.19 11.66 -12.58
N MET A 426 -9.63 11.85 -11.33
CA MET A 426 -9.51 10.82 -10.29
C MET A 426 -10.83 10.10 -10.03
N TYR A 427 -10.84 8.78 -10.14
CA TYR A 427 -11.98 7.92 -9.86
C TYR A 427 -11.54 6.77 -8.96
N GLY A 428 -12.43 6.30 -8.09
CA GLY A 428 -12.10 5.27 -7.11
C GLY A 428 -13.32 4.46 -6.73
N VAL A 429 -13.14 3.15 -6.59
CA VAL A 429 -14.18 2.25 -6.10
C VAL A 429 -13.60 1.35 -5.02
N ASP A 430 -14.33 1.18 -3.93
CA ASP A 430 -13.98 0.22 -2.87
C ASP A 430 -15.24 -0.35 -2.24
N LEU A 431 -15.15 -1.57 -1.71
CA LEU A 431 -16.26 -2.24 -1.04
C LEU A 431 -16.49 -1.68 0.37
N ASP A 432 -15.40 -1.27 1.04
CA ASP A 432 -15.43 -0.77 2.41
C ASP A 432 -15.79 0.74 2.45
N PRO A 433 -16.92 1.13 3.08
CA PRO A 433 -17.27 2.54 3.24
C PRO A 433 -16.22 3.36 4.01
N LYS A 434 -15.45 2.75 4.93
CA LYS A 434 -14.40 3.41 5.70
C LYS A 434 -13.21 3.77 4.80
N ALA A 435 -12.81 2.86 3.91
CA ALA A 435 -11.77 3.12 2.91
C ALA A 435 -12.15 4.31 2.00
N ILE A 436 -13.41 4.34 1.53
CA ILE A 436 -13.95 5.46 0.74
C ILE A 436 -13.85 6.79 1.47
N GLU A 437 -14.19 6.82 2.76
CA GLU A 437 -14.10 8.03 3.57
C GLU A 437 -12.66 8.53 3.74
N ILE A 438 -11.70 7.62 3.97
CA ILE A 438 -10.28 7.96 4.09
C ILE A 438 -9.71 8.44 2.76
N SER A 439 -10.07 7.78 1.66
CA SER A 439 -9.67 8.22 0.31
C SER A 439 -10.18 9.62 0.00
N GLN A 440 -11.44 9.92 0.35
CA GLN A 440 -12.00 11.27 0.22
C GLN A 440 -11.28 12.28 1.11
N LEU A 441 -11.01 11.95 2.37
CA LEU A 441 -10.25 12.81 3.29
C LEU A 441 -8.87 13.15 2.73
N ASN A 442 -8.14 12.15 2.25
CA ASN A 442 -6.81 12.35 1.65
C ASN A 442 -6.85 13.32 0.46
N LEU A 443 -7.84 13.21 -0.42
CA LEU A 443 -8.01 14.14 -1.54
C LEU A 443 -8.41 15.54 -1.07
N PHE A 444 -9.27 15.67 -0.06
CA PHE A 444 -9.61 16.96 0.55
C PHE A 444 -8.37 17.63 1.13
N LEU A 445 -7.54 16.89 1.87
CA LEU A 445 -6.27 17.38 2.41
C LEU A 445 -5.32 17.85 1.31
N LYS A 446 -5.34 17.27 0.11
CA LYS A 446 -4.51 17.73 -1.03
C LYS A 446 -5.04 19.01 -1.68
N SER A 447 -6.35 19.25 -1.64
CA SER A 447 -7.01 20.41 -2.25
C SER A 447 -7.31 21.59 -1.32
N ALA A 448 -7.21 21.40 -0.01
CA ALA A 448 -7.59 22.41 0.96
C ALA A 448 -6.78 23.71 0.79
N GLU A 449 -7.48 24.85 0.78
CA GLU A 449 -6.93 26.20 0.79
C GLU A 449 -7.85 27.15 1.56
N LYS A 450 -7.29 28.22 2.12
CA LYS A 450 -8.03 29.20 2.92
C LYS A 450 -9.22 29.78 2.16
N ASN A 451 -10.41 29.77 2.79
CA ASN A 451 -11.65 30.35 2.27
C ASN A 451 -12.07 29.80 0.89
N LYS A 452 -11.66 28.57 0.55
CA LYS A 452 -11.99 27.92 -0.71
C LYS A 452 -12.79 26.66 -0.46
N HIS A 453 -13.76 26.38 -1.32
CA HIS A 453 -14.56 25.16 -1.23
C HIS A 453 -13.71 23.90 -1.46
N LEU A 454 -14.14 22.76 -0.92
CA LEU A 454 -13.56 21.48 -1.27
C LEU A 454 -14.20 20.94 -2.56
N PRO A 455 -13.47 20.07 -3.29
CA PRO A 455 -14.02 19.46 -4.50
C PRO A 455 -15.22 18.57 -4.18
N VAL A 456 -16.16 18.49 -5.11
CA VAL A 456 -17.27 17.54 -5.06
C VAL A 456 -16.76 16.16 -5.51
N ILE A 457 -16.44 15.28 -4.56
CA ILE A 457 -15.79 13.97 -4.83
C ILE A 457 -16.77 12.77 -4.76
N LYS A 458 -17.97 12.92 -4.18
CA LYS A 458 -18.87 11.78 -3.87
C LYS A 458 -19.22 10.90 -5.07
N ASP A 459 -19.33 11.50 -6.25
CA ASP A 459 -19.65 10.78 -7.49
C ASP A 459 -18.41 10.24 -8.22
N LYS A 460 -17.21 10.52 -7.70
CA LYS A 460 -15.92 10.08 -8.24
C LYS A 460 -15.29 8.95 -7.41
N ILE A 461 -15.38 9.04 -6.08
CA ILE A 461 -14.94 7.99 -5.14
C ILE A 461 -16.17 7.34 -4.52
N ARG A 462 -16.50 6.11 -4.96
CA ARG A 462 -17.80 5.47 -4.71
C ARG A 462 -17.65 4.11 -4.01
N ARG A 463 -18.56 3.83 -3.08
CA ARG A 463 -18.71 2.47 -2.54
C ARG A 463 -19.30 1.53 -3.60
N GLY A 464 -18.71 0.36 -3.79
CA GLY A 464 -19.23 -0.67 -4.68
C GLY A 464 -18.35 -1.91 -4.79
N ASN A 465 -18.94 -2.99 -5.29
CA ASN A 465 -18.24 -4.19 -5.71
C ASN A 465 -17.88 -4.06 -7.20
N SER A 466 -16.62 -3.74 -7.46
CA SER A 466 -16.07 -3.56 -8.80
C SER A 466 -16.23 -4.75 -9.74
N LEU A 467 -16.41 -5.96 -9.19
CA LEU A 467 -16.52 -7.21 -9.95
C LEU A 467 -17.96 -7.61 -10.30
N ILE A 468 -18.95 -7.13 -9.55
CA ILE A 468 -20.35 -7.59 -9.64
C ILE A 468 -21.26 -6.43 -9.95
N ASP A 469 -21.98 -6.50 -11.07
CA ASP A 469 -22.96 -5.48 -11.48
C ASP A 469 -24.44 -5.90 -11.30
N ASP A 470 -24.68 -7.19 -11.00
CA ASP A 470 -26.02 -7.74 -10.85
C ASP A 470 -26.53 -7.59 -9.40
N ARG A 471 -27.58 -6.78 -9.23
CA ARG A 471 -28.26 -6.56 -7.94
C ARG A 471 -28.89 -7.81 -7.35
N LYS A 472 -29.12 -8.86 -8.14
CA LYS A 472 -29.61 -10.16 -7.67
C LYS A 472 -28.54 -10.96 -6.93
N ILE A 473 -27.26 -10.67 -7.20
CA ILE A 473 -26.12 -11.30 -6.55
C ILE A 473 -25.70 -10.44 -5.35
N GLU A 474 -25.51 -9.14 -5.55
CA GLU A 474 -25.22 -8.18 -4.49
C GLU A 474 -26.18 -7.00 -4.51
N TYR A 475 -26.99 -6.83 -3.47
CA TYR A 475 -28.05 -5.83 -3.47
C TYR A 475 -27.52 -4.37 -3.53
N ALA A 476 -26.96 -3.89 -2.42
CA ALA A 476 -26.59 -2.48 -2.28
C ALA A 476 -25.23 -2.13 -2.89
N THR A 477 -24.36 -3.13 -3.05
CA THR A 477 -22.96 -2.97 -3.47
C THR A 477 -22.71 -3.31 -4.93
N ALA A 478 -23.65 -3.91 -5.67
CA ALA A 478 -23.47 -4.13 -7.11
C ALA A 478 -23.17 -2.82 -7.86
N PHE A 479 -22.09 -2.83 -8.63
CA PHE A 479 -21.52 -1.64 -9.25
C PHE A 479 -21.55 -1.72 -10.78
N LYS A 480 -22.52 -1.01 -11.36
CA LYS A 480 -22.62 -0.82 -12.81
C LYS A 480 -21.77 0.37 -13.25
N TRP A 481 -20.57 0.09 -13.74
CA TRP A 481 -19.57 1.08 -14.15
C TRP A 481 -20.13 2.15 -15.10
N GLN A 482 -20.82 1.74 -16.15
CA GLN A 482 -21.39 2.62 -17.19
C GLN A 482 -22.47 3.57 -16.64
N GLU A 483 -23.25 3.12 -15.65
CA GLU A 483 -24.27 3.96 -15.01
C GLU A 483 -23.64 4.91 -13.97
N LYS A 484 -22.60 4.46 -13.26
CA LYS A 484 -22.01 5.20 -12.14
C LYS A 484 -20.97 6.24 -12.55
N PHE A 485 -20.35 6.05 -13.70
CA PHE A 485 -19.34 6.93 -14.28
C PHE A 485 -19.64 7.22 -15.75
N SER A 486 -20.90 7.60 -16.04
CA SER A 486 -21.36 7.82 -17.42
C SER A 486 -20.47 8.81 -18.18
N ASP A 487 -20.00 9.87 -17.52
CA ASP A 487 -19.10 10.86 -18.10
C ASP A 487 -17.76 10.27 -18.61
N VAL A 488 -17.33 9.15 -18.06
CA VAL A 488 -16.14 8.39 -18.52
C VAL A 488 -16.49 7.54 -19.73
N PHE A 489 -17.60 6.80 -19.67
CA PHE A 489 -17.99 5.86 -20.72
C PHE A 489 -18.57 6.55 -21.96
N ASP A 490 -19.12 7.75 -21.83
CA ASP A 490 -19.46 8.64 -22.95
C ASP A 490 -18.22 9.02 -23.77
N GLN A 491 -17.01 8.88 -23.19
CA GLN A 491 -15.71 9.10 -23.85
C GLN A 491 -14.96 7.79 -24.16
N GLY A 492 -15.65 6.64 -24.09
CA GLY A 492 -15.09 5.34 -24.47
C GLY A 492 -14.43 4.53 -23.35
N GLY A 493 -14.40 5.03 -22.11
CA GLY A 493 -13.83 4.33 -20.95
C GLY A 493 -12.71 5.10 -20.24
N PHE A 494 -11.94 4.42 -19.40
CA PHE A 494 -10.81 5.00 -18.68
C PHE A 494 -9.53 4.99 -19.53
N ASP A 495 -8.71 6.04 -19.38
CA ASP A 495 -7.39 6.10 -20.00
C ASP A 495 -6.37 5.27 -19.20
N VAL A 496 -6.51 5.26 -17.86
CA VAL A 496 -5.66 4.49 -16.96
C VAL A 496 -6.51 3.81 -15.89
N ILE A 497 -6.26 2.52 -15.67
CA ILE A 497 -6.72 1.77 -14.50
C ILE A 497 -5.48 1.34 -13.72
N ILE A 498 -5.38 1.70 -12.45
CA ILE A 498 -4.19 1.45 -11.65
C ILE A 498 -4.56 1.03 -10.22
N GLY A 499 -3.78 0.15 -9.59
CA GLY A 499 -4.04 -0.20 -8.19
C GLY A 499 -3.38 -1.50 -7.72
N ASN A 500 -3.73 -1.89 -6.49
CA ASN A 500 -3.37 -3.17 -5.90
C ASN A 500 -4.66 -3.96 -5.57
N PRO A 501 -5.17 -4.78 -6.50
CA PRO A 501 -6.40 -5.54 -6.27
C PRO A 501 -6.20 -6.61 -5.18
N PRO A 502 -7.27 -7.06 -4.49
CA PRO A 502 -7.17 -7.97 -3.34
C PRO A 502 -6.63 -9.36 -3.71
N TRP A 503 -5.76 -9.92 -2.85
CA TRP A 503 -5.09 -11.22 -3.06
C TRP A 503 -5.79 -12.39 -2.37
N VAL A 504 -7.09 -12.56 -2.62
CA VAL A 504 -7.92 -13.58 -1.95
C VAL A 504 -8.35 -14.68 -2.92
N PHE A 505 -8.21 -15.94 -2.52
CA PHE A 505 -8.79 -17.06 -3.27
C PHE A 505 -10.30 -17.11 -3.11
N THR A 506 -11.03 -17.42 -4.18
CA THR A 506 -12.50 -17.62 -4.16
C THR A 506 -12.95 -18.86 -3.37
N ARG A 507 -12.02 -19.61 -2.75
CA ARG A 507 -12.29 -20.72 -1.83
C ARG A 507 -12.54 -20.19 -0.42
N GLY A 508 -13.75 -19.70 -0.13
CA GLY A 508 -14.06 -19.21 1.21
C GLY A 508 -15.56 -19.09 1.48
N LYS A 509 -15.92 -18.94 2.76
CA LYS A 509 -17.33 -18.74 3.22
C LYS A 509 -17.99 -17.51 2.58
N HIS A 510 -17.20 -16.57 2.06
CA HIS A 510 -17.67 -15.32 1.45
C HIS A 510 -18.12 -15.47 -0.02
N PHE A 511 -17.77 -16.55 -0.71
CA PHE A 511 -18.18 -16.80 -2.10
C PHE A 511 -19.23 -17.91 -2.14
N THR A 512 -20.51 -17.51 -2.24
CA THR A 512 -21.63 -18.45 -2.42
C THR A 512 -21.63 -19.05 -3.83
N ASP A 513 -22.40 -20.12 -4.05
CA ASP A 513 -22.49 -20.74 -5.38
C ASP A 513 -23.03 -19.77 -6.44
N LYS A 514 -23.92 -18.84 -6.05
CA LYS A 514 -24.39 -17.75 -6.94
C LYS A 514 -23.24 -16.87 -7.46
N HIS A 515 -22.24 -16.58 -6.62
CA HIS A 515 -21.07 -15.80 -7.03
C HIS A 515 -20.24 -16.59 -8.06
N LYS A 516 -20.04 -17.88 -7.82
CA LYS A 516 -19.29 -18.74 -8.74
C LYS A 516 -19.98 -18.81 -10.10
N ASP A 517 -21.30 -19.02 -10.10
CA ASP A 517 -22.11 -19.07 -11.33
C ASP A 517 -22.04 -17.74 -12.10
N TYR A 518 -22.10 -16.61 -11.41
CA TYR A 518 -21.94 -15.28 -12.01
C TYR A 518 -20.58 -15.14 -12.71
N PHE A 519 -19.48 -15.48 -12.04
CA PHE A 519 -18.14 -15.40 -12.63
C PHE A 519 -17.91 -16.42 -13.75
N ASP A 520 -18.43 -17.64 -13.61
CA ASP A 520 -18.38 -18.65 -14.66
C ASP A 520 -19.12 -18.19 -15.92
N ASN A 521 -20.29 -17.55 -15.77
CA ASN A 521 -21.02 -16.98 -16.89
C ASN A 521 -20.31 -15.76 -17.49
N TYR A 522 -19.74 -14.88 -16.67
CA TYR A 522 -18.95 -13.75 -17.14
C TYR A 522 -17.76 -14.21 -17.99
N ILE A 523 -16.98 -15.19 -17.51
CA ILE A 523 -15.83 -15.74 -18.24
C ILE A 523 -16.27 -16.41 -19.54
N LYS A 524 -17.40 -17.13 -19.54
CA LYS A 524 -17.97 -17.71 -20.78
C LYS A 524 -18.32 -16.64 -21.81
N ASN A 525 -18.93 -15.55 -21.38
CA ASN A 525 -19.38 -14.47 -22.26
C ASN A 525 -18.23 -13.67 -22.87
N LEU A 526 -17.03 -13.70 -22.27
CA LEU A 526 -15.84 -13.07 -22.86
C LEU A 526 -15.33 -13.80 -24.12
N GLY A 527 -15.92 -14.94 -24.51
CA GLY A 527 -15.54 -15.65 -25.74
C GLY A 527 -14.16 -16.31 -25.69
N ILE A 528 -13.51 -16.32 -24.52
CA ILE A 528 -12.17 -16.91 -24.31
C ILE A 528 -12.22 -18.45 -24.36
N LEU A 529 -13.41 -19.04 -24.19
CA LEU A 529 -13.63 -20.48 -24.24
C LEU A 529 -13.89 -20.94 -25.69
N GLN A 530 -12.83 -21.36 -26.39
CA GLN A 530 -12.99 -22.28 -27.53
C GLN A 530 -12.91 -23.73 -27.07
N GLU A 531 -13.49 -24.62 -27.88
CA GLU A 531 -13.82 -26.01 -27.59
C GLU A 531 -12.72 -26.80 -26.86
N LYS A 532 -13.13 -27.40 -25.73
CA LYS A 532 -12.49 -28.45 -24.91
C LYS A 532 -11.12 -28.99 -25.38
N LYS A 533 -10.07 -28.68 -24.59
CA LYS A 533 -9.03 -29.66 -24.21
C LYS A 533 -8.68 -29.71 -22.70
N GLY A 534 -9.31 -28.90 -21.84
CA GLY A 534 -9.06 -28.90 -20.39
C GLY A 534 -10.33 -29.08 -19.55
N LYS A 535 -10.45 -30.19 -18.81
CA LYS A 535 -11.64 -30.56 -18.01
C LYS A 535 -11.86 -29.78 -16.70
N ASN A 536 -11.30 -28.59 -16.49
CA ASN A 536 -11.35 -27.94 -15.17
C ASN A 536 -11.44 -26.41 -15.22
N ILE A 537 -12.60 -25.86 -15.60
CA ILE A 537 -13.01 -24.56 -15.05
C ILE A 537 -13.36 -24.84 -13.58
N GLN A 538 -12.39 -24.66 -12.69
CA GLN A 538 -12.66 -24.68 -11.25
C GLN A 538 -12.70 -23.23 -10.79
N SER A 539 -13.81 -22.51 -11.05
CA SER A 539 -14.06 -21.13 -10.58
C SER A 539 -13.69 -20.93 -9.11
N GLY A 540 -13.93 -21.95 -8.30
CA GLY A 540 -13.45 -22.02 -6.93
C GLY A 540 -11.93 -22.24 -6.79
N LYS A 541 -11.04 -21.78 -7.67
CA LYS A 541 -9.57 -21.76 -7.51
C LYS A 541 -8.94 -20.42 -7.91
N LEU A 542 -9.71 -19.52 -8.51
CA LEU A 542 -9.21 -18.23 -8.96
C LEU A 542 -8.91 -17.33 -7.76
N ASN A 543 -7.95 -16.43 -7.94
CA ASN A 543 -7.68 -15.35 -7.01
C ASN A 543 -8.38 -14.09 -7.51
N LEU A 544 -8.89 -13.23 -6.61
CA LEU A 544 -9.68 -12.07 -6.98
C LEU A 544 -8.94 -11.12 -7.93
N TYR A 545 -7.64 -10.90 -7.76
CA TYR A 545 -6.86 -10.05 -8.68
C TYR A 545 -7.04 -10.45 -10.15
N SER A 546 -7.21 -11.75 -10.42
CA SER A 546 -7.37 -12.26 -11.79
C SER A 546 -8.75 -11.92 -12.38
N LEU A 547 -9.79 -11.85 -11.54
CA LEU A 547 -11.11 -11.37 -11.95
C LEU A 547 -11.09 -9.85 -12.15
N PHE A 548 -10.31 -9.10 -11.37
CA PHE A 548 -10.10 -7.66 -11.59
C PHE A 548 -9.46 -7.39 -12.95
N ILE A 549 -8.44 -8.15 -13.37
CA ILE A 549 -7.85 -8.04 -14.72
C ILE A 549 -8.94 -8.21 -15.80
N LEU A 550 -9.68 -9.33 -15.75
CA LEU A 550 -10.73 -9.63 -16.73
C LEU A 550 -11.87 -8.61 -16.74
N ARG A 551 -12.14 -7.97 -15.60
CA ARG A 551 -13.19 -6.96 -15.46
C ARG A 551 -12.73 -5.58 -15.90
N CYS A 552 -11.46 -5.24 -15.70
CA CYS A 552 -10.93 -3.90 -15.95
C CYS A 552 -10.51 -3.68 -17.40
N ILE A 553 -10.00 -4.70 -18.11
CA ILE A 553 -9.61 -4.56 -19.52
C ILE A 553 -10.75 -3.99 -20.38
N PRO A 554 -12.01 -4.47 -20.27
CA PRO A 554 -13.14 -3.89 -21.02
C PRO A 554 -13.51 -2.45 -20.62
N LEU A 555 -13.09 -1.97 -19.44
CA LEU A 555 -13.39 -0.61 -18.96
C LEU A 555 -12.39 0.43 -19.51
N LEU A 556 -11.28 -0.01 -20.10
CA LEU A 556 -10.30 0.86 -20.74
C LEU A 556 -10.79 1.37 -22.10
N LYS A 557 -10.42 2.61 -22.44
CA LYS A 557 -10.39 3.07 -23.84
C LYS A 557 -9.40 2.23 -24.64
N ASP A 558 -9.54 2.25 -25.96
CA ASP A 558 -8.50 1.73 -26.83
C ASP A 558 -7.19 2.51 -26.59
N ASN A 559 -6.07 1.79 -26.54
CA ASN A 559 -4.75 2.27 -26.12
C ASN A 559 -4.63 2.72 -24.66
N GLY A 560 -5.67 2.56 -23.84
CA GLY A 560 -5.62 2.80 -22.39
C GLY A 560 -4.75 1.78 -21.65
N TYR A 561 -4.27 2.15 -20.46
CA TYR A 561 -3.30 1.37 -19.69
C TYR A 561 -3.91 0.76 -18.42
N LEU A 562 -3.61 -0.50 -18.15
CA LEU A 562 -3.85 -1.17 -16.87
C LEU A 562 -2.50 -1.36 -16.15
N GLY A 563 -2.34 -0.89 -14.92
CA GLY A 563 -1.16 -1.15 -14.10
C GLY A 563 -1.53 -1.73 -12.74
N PHE A 564 -1.26 -3.02 -12.52
CA PHE A 564 -1.55 -3.66 -11.23
C PHE A 564 -0.33 -4.25 -10.55
N VAL A 565 -0.34 -4.19 -9.23
CA VAL A 565 0.57 -4.96 -8.36
C VAL A 565 -0.13 -6.22 -7.91
N ILE A 566 0.37 -7.38 -8.32
CA ILE A 566 -0.32 -8.68 -8.14
C ILE A 566 0.67 -9.80 -7.81
N PRO A 567 0.20 -10.96 -7.31
CA PRO A 567 1.09 -12.10 -7.06
C PRO A 567 1.72 -12.63 -8.35
N ASN A 568 2.99 -13.06 -8.28
CA ASN A 568 3.73 -13.53 -9.46
C ASN A 568 3.22 -14.87 -10.04
N ASN A 569 2.29 -15.52 -9.36
CA ASN A 569 1.70 -16.79 -9.79
C ASN A 569 0.91 -16.63 -11.11
N ILE A 570 0.49 -15.40 -11.46
CA ILE A 570 -0.10 -15.06 -12.77
C ILE A 570 0.83 -15.44 -13.92
N LEU A 571 2.15 -15.37 -13.76
CA LEU A 571 3.11 -15.63 -14.83
C LEU A 571 3.09 -17.10 -15.30
N ARG A 572 2.81 -18.05 -14.39
CA ARG A 572 3.05 -19.49 -14.67
C ARG A 572 1.94 -20.44 -14.26
N THR A 573 1.11 -20.09 -13.28
CA THR A 573 0.17 -21.07 -12.72
C THR A 573 -0.91 -21.43 -13.73
N THR A 574 -1.16 -22.73 -13.91
CA THR A 574 -2.09 -23.26 -14.91
C THR A 574 -3.54 -22.84 -14.69
N THR A 575 -3.91 -22.40 -13.49
CA THR A 575 -5.26 -21.88 -13.18
C THR A 575 -5.54 -20.53 -13.85
N TYR A 576 -4.52 -19.81 -14.30
CA TYR A 576 -4.66 -18.48 -14.95
C TYR A 576 -4.39 -18.51 -16.46
N ASP A 577 -4.44 -19.67 -17.10
CA ASP A 577 -4.22 -19.81 -18.54
C ASP A 577 -5.22 -18.99 -19.37
N LEU A 578 -6.51 -19.02 -19.02
CA LEU A 578 -7.55 -18.21 -19.66
C LEU A 578 -7.33 -16.71 -19.46
N VAL A 579 -6.81 -16.31 -18.30
CA VAL A 579 -6.52 -14.90 -17.98
C VAL A 579 -5.34 -14.43 -18.81
N ARG A 580 -4.26 -15.21 -18.87
CA ARG A 580 -3.10 -14.90 -19.74
C ARG A 580 -3.50 -14.87 -21.21
N LYS A 581 -4.32 -15.82 -21.67
CA LYS A 581 -4.85 -15.81 -23.04
C LYS A 581 -5.63 -14.54 -23.33
N ASN A 582 -6.54 -14.14 -22.44
CA ASN A 582 -7.30 -12.90 -22.61
C ASN A 582 -6.39 -11.67 -22.69
N ILE A 583 -5.35 -11.59 -21.84
CA ILE A 583 -4.34 -10.52 -21.93
C ILE A 583 -3.69 -10.53 -23.31
N LEU A 584 -3.20 -11.68 -23.80
CA LEU A 584 -2.56 -11.78 -25.11
C LEU A 584 -3.51 -11.41 -26.26
N ASP A 585 -4.78 -11.79 -26.16
CA ASP A 585 -5.79 -11.52 -27.19
C ASP A 585 -6.27 -10.06 -27.23
N THR A 586 -6.05 -9.27 -26.17
CA THR A 586 -6.68 -7.93 -26.03
C THR A 586 -5.73 -6.81 -25.61
N CYS A 587 -4.48 -7.13 -25.26
CA CYS A 587 -3.51 -6.16 -24.77
C CYS A 587 -2.09 -6.41 -25.31
N LYS A 588 -1.33 -5.33 -25.48
CA LYS A 588 0.12 -5.36 -25.39
C LYS A 588 0.53 -5.41 -23.92
N ILE A 589 1.51 -6.21 -23.58
CA ILE A 589 2.16 -6.20 -22.27
C ILE A 589 3.31 -5.21 -22.39
N SER A 590 3.17 -4.04 -21.78
CA SER A 590 4.21 -2.99 -21.83
C SER A 590 5.40 -3.40 -20.98
N THR A 591 5.14 -3.71 -19.70
CA THR A 591 6.20 -3.94 -18.71
C THR A 591 5.77 -5.01 -17.72
N ILE A 592 6.69 -5.93 -17.40
CA ILE A 592 6.59 -6.85 -16.27
C ILE A 592 7.78 -6.62 -15.35
N VAL A 593 7.51 -6.35 -14.07
CA VAL A 593 8.55 -6.23 -13.03
C VAL A 593 8.40 -7.38 -12.06
N ASP A 594 9.38 -8.27 -11.94
CA ASP A 594 9.44 -9.27 -10.87
C ASP A 594 10.05 -8.68 -9.61
N LEU A 595 9.20 -8.38 -8.63
CA LEU A 595 9.60 -7.77 -7.37
C LEU A 595 10.13 -8.80 -6.35
N SER A 596 10.13 -10.09 -6.70
CA SER A 596 10.49 -11.18 -5.78
C SER A 596 9.63 -11.16 -4.49
N SER A 597 10.04 -11.91 -3.45
CA SER A 597 9.38 -11.91 -2.13
C SER A 597 9.97 -10.82 -1.21
N GLY A 598 9.18 -10.34 -0.24
CA GLY A 598 9.66 -9.43 0.80
C GLY A 598 9.36 -7.94 0.58
N VAL A 599 8.69 -7.59 -0.51
CA VAL A 599 8.24 -6.22 -0.83
C VAL A 599 7.16 -5.74 0.16
N PHE A 600 6.27 -6.64 0.55
CA PHE A 600 5.17 -6.37 1.47
C PHE A 600 5.49 -6.96 2.84
N GLU A 601 5.45 -6.11 3.88
CA GLU A 601 5.76 -6.53 5.24
C GLU A 601 4.81 -7.64 5.72
N GLY A 602 5.35 -8.74 6.24
CA GLY A 602 4.58 -9.89 6.70
C GLY A 602 3.99 -10.81 5.61
N VAL A 603 4.33 -10.57 4.33
CA VAL A 603 3.90 -11.38 3.19
C VAL A 603 5.07 -12.16 2.60
N THR A 604 4.95 -13.50 2.59
CA THR A 604 5.97 -14.39 2.01
C THR A 604 5.77 -14.65 0.52
N ALA A 605 4.65 -14.20 -0.05
CA ALA A 605 4.36 -14.38 -1.47
C ALA A 605 5.15 -13.35 -2.31
N SER A 606 5.66 -13.80 -3.45
CA SER A 606 6.30 -12.92 -4.43
C SER A 606 5.27 -12.17 -5.26
N SER A 607 5.59 -10.93 -5.66
CA SER A 607 4.72 -10.03 -6.42
C SER A 607 5.34 -9.57 -7.73
N VAL A 608 4.50 -9.11 -8.64
CA VAL A 608 4.88 -8.48 -9.90
C VAL A 608 4.11 -7.17 -10.10
N ILE A 609 4.74 -6.22 -10.79
CA ILE A 609 4.03 -5.10 -11.44
C ILE A 609 3.73 -5.55 -12.87
N LEU A 610 2.45 -5.54 -13.25
CA LEU A 610 2.01 -5.88 -14.60
C LEU A 610 1.37 -4.65 -15.24
N ILE A 611 1.99 -4.14 -16.31
CA ILE A 611 1.48 -3.01 -17.08
C ILE A 611 1.06 -3.48 -18.46
N LEU A 612 -0.23 -3.30 -18.77
CA LEU A 612 -0.86 -3.67 -20.04
C LEU A 612 -1.35 -2.41 -20.75
N GLN A 613 -1.33 -2.43 -22.08
CA GLN A 613 -1.99 -1.45 -22.94
C GLN A 613 -3.04 -2.15 -23.78
N LYS A 614 -4.30 -1.71 -23.72
CA LYS A 614 -5.39 -2.31 -24.51
C LYS A 614 -5.19 -2.03 -26.00
N THR A 615 -5.24 -3.07 -26.83
CA THR A 615 -5.28 -2.92 -28.29
C THR A 615 -5.90 -4.17 -28.93
N LEU A 616 -6.80 -3.95 -29.88
CA LEU A 616 -7.43 -5.03 -30.65
C LEU A 616 -6.61 -5.43 -31.88
N GLU A 617 -5.58 -4.65 -32.25
CA GLU A 617 -4.72 -4.94 -33.38
C GLU A 617 -3.77 -6.13 -33.09
N LYS A 618 -4.02 -7.27 -33.74
CA LYS A 618 -3.25 -8.51 -33.49
C LYS A 618 -1.78 -8.35 -33.84
N GLN A 619 -1.46 -7.70 -34.96
CA GLN A 619 -0.07 -7.51 -35.38
C GLN A 619 0.73 -6.73 -34.34
N GLU A 620 0.16 -5.64 -33.82
CA GLU A 620 0.80 -4.86 -32.75
C GLU A 620 1.06 -5.70 -31.49
N ARG A 621 0.16 -6.63 -31.13
CA ARG A 621 0.35 -7.51 -29.97
C ARG A 621 1.42 -8.57 -30.20
N ASP A 622 1.49 -9.15 -31.39
CA ASP A 622 2.42 -10.24 -31.69
C ASP A 622 3.86 -9.73 -31.85
N GLU A 623 4.02 -8.53 -32.41
CA GLU A 623 5.31 -7.86 -32.63
C GLU A 623 5.80 -7.08 -31.41
N ASN A 624 4.98 -6.92 -30.37
CA ASN A 624 5.31 -6.17 -29.17
C ASN A 624 6.54 -6.76 -28.43
N GLU A 625 7.50 -5.89 -28.13
CA GLU A 625 8.65 -6.16 -27.27
C GLU A 625 8.28 -5.79 -25.82
N ILE A 626 8.14 -6.79 -24.96
CA ILE A 626 7.81 -6.59 -23.55
C ILE A 626 9.08 -6.19 -22.81
N ARG A 627 9.05 -5.09 -22.05
CA ARG A 627 10.13 -4.76 -21.11
C ARG A 627 10.02 -5.61 -19.85
N ILE A 628 11.07 -6.39 -19.56
CA ILE A 628 11.16 -7.21 -18.35
C ILE A 628 12.17 -6.59 -17.40
N ILE A 629 11.78 -6.43 -16.14
CA ILE A 629 12.67 -6.00 -15.05
C ILE A 629 12.68 -7.09 -13.97
N HIS A 630 13.86 -7.49 -13.51
CA HIS A 630 14.04 -8.49 -12.47
C HIS A 630 15.31 -8.21 -11.65
N ASP A 631 15.59 -9.04 -10.64
CA ASP A 631 16.72 -8.87 -9.71
C ASP A 631 16.78 -7.43 -9.15
N VAL A 632 15.64 -6.97 -8.63
CA VAL A 632 15.43 -5.59 -8.19
C VAL A 632 16.08 -5.35 -6.82
N ASP A 633 17.09 -4.49 -6.78
CA ASP A 633 17.64 -3.94 -5.54
C ASP A 633 16.92 -2.65 -5.14
N ASP A 634 16.73 -1.73 -6.09
CA ASP A 634 16.05 -0.45 -5.87
C ASP A 634 15.38 0.04 -7.18
N LEU A 635 14.04 0.12 -7.17
CA LEU A 635 13.27 0.58 -8.34
C LEU A 635 13.45 2.06 -8.66
N LEU A 636 13.62 2.91 -7.65
CA LEU A 636 13.67 4.37 -7.83
C LEU A 636 15.05 4.84 -8.27
N LEU A 637 16.10 4.12 -7.86
CA LEU A 637 17.48 4.35 -8.29
C LEU A 637 17.87 3.55 -9.55
N GLU A 638 16.91 2.87 -10.18
CA GLU A 638 17.12 2.04 -11.37
C GLU A 638 18.21 0.97 -11.19
N LYS A 639 18.27 0.37 -9.99
CA LYS A 639 19.19 -0.73 -9.67
C LYS A 639 18.46 -2.06 -9.82
N PHE A 640 18.43 -2.55 -11.05
CA PHE A 640 17.83 -3.82 -11.43
C PHE A 640 18.45 -4.35 -12.73
N LYS A 641 18.12 -5.59 -13.10
CA LYS A 641 18.39 -6.11 -14.44
C LYS A 641 17.18 -5.92 -15.34
N GLU A 642 17.42 -5.65 -16.61
CA GLU A 642 16.37 -5.55 -17.62
C GLU A 642 16.76 -6.18 -18.96
N HIS A 643 15.75 -6.67 -19.68
CA HIS A 643 15.83 -7.17 -21.05
C HIS A 643 14.44 -7.12 -21.71
N THR A 644 14.36 -7.47 -22.99
CA THR A 644 13.09 -7.54 -23.72
C THR A 644 12.70 -8.96 -24.10
N VAL A 645 11.40 -9.22 -24.20
CA VAL A 645 10.85 -10.50 -24.67
C VAL A 645 9.73 -10.25 -25.68
N LYS A 646 9.78 -10.90 -26.83
CA LYS A 646 8.73 -10.79 -27.86
C LYS A 646 7.43 -11.45 -27.38
N GLN A 647 6.36 -10.66 -27.28
CA GLN A 647 5.06 -11.10 -26.76
C GLN A 647 4.45 -12.26 -27.56
N GLY A 648 4.59 -12.25 -28.89
CA GLY A 648 4.04 -13.30 -29.76
C GLY A 648 4.48 -14.71 -29.38
N THR A 649 5.67 -14.87 -28.77
CA THR A 649 6.19 -16.16 -28.31
C THR A 649 5.34 -16.80 -27.20
N PHE A 650 4.57 -16.01 -26.45
CA PHE A 650 3.75 -16.51 -25.35
C PHE A 650 2.51 -17.27 -25.82
N TYR A 651 2.09 -17.15 -27.08
CA TYR A 651 0.97 -17.93 -27.64
C TYR A 651 1.30 -19.42 -27.74
N ASP A 652 2.57 -19.74 -28.02
CA ASP A 652 3.05 -21.11 -28.17
C ASP A 652 3.41 -21.74 -26.82
N ASN A 653 3.58 -20.92 -25.78
CA ASN A 653 3.91 -21.40 -24.46
C ASN A 653 2.81 -22.30 -23.88
N PRO A 654 3.18 -23.44 -23.27
CA PRO A 654 2.25 -24.29 -22.56
C PRO A 654 1.37 -23.55 -21.56
N SER A 655 0.05 -23.51 -21.81
CA SER A 655 -0.89 -22.76 -20.95
C SER A 655 -0.63 -21.25 -20.94
N TYR A 656 -0.05 -20.73 -22.03
CA TYR A 656 0.23 -19.32 -22.27
C TYR A 656 1.11 -18.67 -21.19
N THR A 657 2.07 -19.39 -20.61
CA THR A 657 2.92 -18.83 -19.55
C THR A 657 3.72 -17.62 -20.04
N PHE A 658 3.88 -16.62 -19.16
CA PHE A 658 4.74 -15.47 -19.40
C PHE A 658 6.15 -15.83 -18.94
N SER A 659 6.94 -16.36 -19.86
CA SER A 659 8.28 -16.84 -19.58
C SER A 659 9.26 -15.66 -19.65
N ILE A 660 9.41 -14.95 -18.53
CA ILE A 660 10.13 -13.67 -18.46
C ILE A 660 11.66 -13.81 -18.37
N LEU A 661 12.23 -15.01 -18.12
CA LEU A 661 13.69 -15.21 -17.94
C LEU A 661 14.32 -16.04 -19.07
N VAL A 662 13.62 -16.17 -20.20
CA VAL A 662 14.03 -17.03 -21.32
C VAL A 662 14.96 -16.25 -22.24
N GLU A 663 16.21 -16.72 -22.35
CA GLU A 663 17.21 -16.19 -23.29
C GLU A 663 16.88 -16.59 -24.74
N SER A 664 17.26 -15.75 -25.70
CA SER A 664 17.01 -15.95 -27.14
C SER A 664 17.45 -17.31 -27.67
N ASP A 665 18.55 -17.86 -27.15
CA ASP A 665 19.16 -19.12 -27.61
C ASP A 665 18.38 -20.38 -27.18
N SER A 666 17.47 -20.25 -26.22
CA SER A 666 16.79 -21.42 -25.64
C SER A 666 15.70 -22.01 -26.55
N GLY A 667 15.22 -21.25 -27.54
CA GLY A 667 14.21 -21.70 -28.49
C GLY A 667 14.70 -22.82 -29.43
N GLU A 668 15.94 -22.72 -29.92
CA GLU A 668 16.55 -23.75 -30.78
C GLU A 668 16.79 -25.05 -30.00
N ILE A 669 17.33 -24.94 -28.79
CA ILE A 669 17.56 -26.09 -27.89
C ILE A 669 16.23 -26.79 -27.56
N ASN A 670 15.18 -26.02 -27.26
CA ASN A 670 13.84 -26.56 -27.00
C ASN A 670 13.27 -27.31 -28.21
N THR A 671 13.49 -26.78 -29.41
CA THR A 671 13.03 -27.41 -30.66
C THR A 671 13.76 -28.74 -30.88
N GLY A 672 15.09 -28.76 -30.76
CA GLY A 672 15.89 -29.99 -30.87
C GLY A 672 15.50 -31.06 -29.83
N ILE A 673 15.23 -30.66 -28.58
CA ILE A 673 14.73 -31.59 -27.54
C ILE A 673 13.37 -32.19 -27.91
N ALA A 674 12.50 -31.43 -28.58
CA ALA A 674 11.16 -31.87 -28.97
C ALA A 674 11.12 -32.72 -30.25
N GLU A 675 12.22 -32.81 -31.01
CA GLU A 675 12.29 -33.59 -32.25
C GLU A 675 12.17 -35.10 -32.01
N ASP A 676 11.31 -35.75 -32.81
CA ASP A 676 10.98 -37.19 -32.72
C ASP A 676 10.62 -37.64 -31.30
N THR A 677 9.87 -36.79 -30.60
CA THR A 677 9.36 -37.11 -29.26
C THR A 677 7.85 -37.39 -29.29
N GLU A 678 7.36 -37.98 -28.21
CA GLU A 678 5.94 -37.99 -27.89
C GLU A 678 5.72 -37.41 -26.48
N PRO A 679 4.59 -36.72 -26.23
CA PRO A 679 4.30 -36.19 -24.91
C PRO A 679 4.21 -37.30 -23.86
N LEU A 680 4.77 -37.08 -22.67
CA LEU A 680 4.69 -38.02 -21.56
C LEU A 680 3.24 -38.43 -21.24
N GLY A 681 2.28 -37.52 -21.38
CA GLY A 681 0.86 -37.81 -21.19
C GLY A 681 0.32 -38.89 -22.13
N ASP A 682 0.83 -38.96 -23.36
CA ASP A 682 0.37 -39.89 -24.39
C ASP A 682 0.89 -41.31 -24.16
N ILE A 683 2.01 -41.49 -23.46
CA ILE A 683 2.55 -42.81 -23.09
C ILE A 683 2.04 -43.32 -21.74
N CYS A 684 1.42 -42.44 -20.94
CA CYS A 684 0.94 -42.77 -19.61
C CYS A 684 -0.54 -43.19 -19.60
N GLN A 685 -0.85 -44.24 -18.86
CA GLN A 685 -2.23 -44.58 -18.49
C GLN A 685 -2.75 -43.62 -17.42
N TYR A 686 -1.90 -43.29 -16.43
CA TYR A 686 -2.21 -42.31 -15.40
C TYR A 686 -1.01 -41.40 -15.13
N ILE A 687 -1.28 -40.09 -15.09
CA ILE A 687 -0.47 -39.11 -14.35
C ILE A 687 -1.44 -38.50 -13.34
N ILE A 688 -1.31 -38.87 -12.07
CA ILE A 688 -2.32 -38.52 -11.07
C ILE A 688 -1.73 -38.30 -9.67
N GLU A 689 -2.22 -37.29 -8.98
CA GLU A 689 -1.84 -37.02 -7.60
C GLU A 689 -2.26 -38.16 -6.66
N GLY A 690 -1.53 -38.35 -5.57
CA GLY A 690 -1.90 -39.30 -4.52
C GLY A 690 -3.18 -38.94 -3.75
N ILE A 691 -3.35 -39.57 -2.59
CA ILE A 691 -4.51 -39.43 -1.72
C ILE A 691 -4.56 -38.03 -1.13
N VAL A 692 -5.73 -37.39 -1.24
CA VAL A 692 -6.02 -36.10 -0.60
C VAL A 692 -6.70 -36.38 0.75
N GLY A 693 -6.08 -35.96 1.85
CA GLY A 693 -6.54 -36.21 3.22
C GLY A 693 -5.77 -35.40 4.25
N LYS A 694 -5.95 -35.69 5.55
CA LYS A 694 -5.19 -35.06 6.64
C LYS A 694 -4.17 -36.06 7.20
N ILE A 695 -2.88 -35.75 7.06
CA ILE A 695 -1.80 -36.65 7.48
C ILE A 695 -1.88 -36.94 8.98
N GLU A 696 -2.19 -35.95 9.83
CA GLU A 696 -2.21 -36.13 11.29
C GLU A 696 -3.27 -37.11 11.77
N ARG A 697 -4.35 -37.28 10.98
CA ARG A 697 -5.47 -38.15 11.34
C ARG A 697 -5.32 -39.57 10.80
N ASP A 698 -4.77 -39.68 9.59
CA ASP A 698 -4.91 -40.90 8.78
C ASP A 698 -3.58 -41.68 8.63
N VAL A 699 -2.46 -41.15 9.13
CA VAL A 699 -1.12 -41.76 9.03
C VAL A 699 -0.58 -42.20 10.40
N PHE A 700 0.00 -43.39 10.45
CA PHE A 700 0.40 -44.10 11.67
C PHE A 700 1.82 -44.68 11.55
N ASP A 701 2.47 -44.92 12.69
CA ASP A 701 3.81 -45.51 12.79
C ASP A 701 3.81 -47.06 12.77
N GLU A 702 2.64 -47.68 12.92
CA GLU A 702 2.51 -49.13 13.03
C GLU A 702 1.35 -49.64 12.19
N LYS A 703 1.52 -50.83 11.60
CA LYS A 703 0.45 -51.55 10.91
C LYS A 703 -0.42 -52.26 11.95
N LYS A 704 -1.68 -51.84 12.11
CA LYS A 704 -2.63 -52.47 13.04
C LYS A 704 -3.43 -53.61 12.40
N ASP A 705 -3.86 -53.43 11.16
CA ASP A 705 -4.63 -54.40 10.38
C ASP A 705 -4.35 -54.20 8.87
N ASP A 706 -5.06 -54.93 8.00
CA ASP A 706 -4.83 -54.87 6.55
C ASP A 706 -5.33 -53.60 5.86
N THR A 707 -6.09 -52.75 6.56
CA THR A 707 -6.46 -51.41 6.07
C THR A 707 -5.29 -50.43 6.14
N TYR A 708 -4.23 -50.76 6.89
CA TYR A 708 -3.01 -49.96 7.03
C TYR A 708 -2.04 -50.31 5.91
N LYS A 709 -1.86 -49.39 4.96
CA LYS A 709 -1.00 -49.59 3.78
C LYS A 709 0.29 -48.77 3.89
N PRO A 710 1.45 -49.31 3.47
CA PRO A 710 2.72 -48.56 3.45
C PRO A 710 2.58 -47.24 2.70
N PHE A 711 3.04 -46.14 3.29
CA PHE A 711 2.70 -44.80 2.86
C PHE A 711 3.93 -43.89 2.68
N LEU A 712 3.90 -43.05 1.65
CA LEU A 712 4.93 -42.06 1.34
C LEU A 712 4.33 -40.67 1.09
N VAL A 713 5.09 -39.63 1.47
CA VAL A 713 4.80 -38.24 1.11
C VAL A 713 5.97 -37.62 0.31
N GLY A 714 5.76 -36.45 -0.28
CA GLY A 714 6.76 -35.73 -1.10
C GLY A 714 8.18 -35.73 -0.54
N LYS A 715 8.34 -35.37 0.75
CA LYS A 715 9.65 -35.29 1.42
C LYS A 715 10.40 -36.62 1.56
N ASP A 716 9.71 -37.74 1.35
CA ASP A 716 10.29 -39.08 1.43
C ASP A 716 10.87 -39.52 0.08
N ILE A 717 10.67 -38.76 -1.00
CA ILE A 717 11.22 -39.07 -2.32
C ILE A 717 12.51 -38.29 -2.54
N GLY A 718 13.49 -38.92 -3.17
CA GLY A 718 14.70 -38.28 -3.70
C GLY A 718 14.97 -38.76 -5.12
N ARG A 719 15.99 -38.17 -5.79
CA ARG A 719 16.37 -38.61 -7.14
C ARG A 719 16.88 -40.05 -7.07
N TYR A 720 16.16 -40.96 -7.73
CA TYR A 720 16.35 -42.41 -7.67
C TYR A 720 16.29 -43.00 -6.25
N GLU A 721 15.55 -42.36 -5.34
CA GLU A 721 15.58 -42.71 -3.91
C GLU A 721 14.19 -42.67 -3.28
N THR A 722 13.90 -43.65 -2.42
CA THR A 722 12.72 -43.65 -1.54
C THR A 722 13.19 -43.80 -0.09
N LYS A 723 12.87 -42.83 0.77
CA LYS A 723 13.21 -42.80 2.21
C LYS A 723 12.02 -43.26 3.03
N TYR A 724 11.70 -44.55 2.97
CA TYR A 724 10.55 -45.11 3.69
C TYR A 724 10.81 -45.12 5.21
N LYS A 725 9.93 -44.46 5.97
CA LYS A 725 10.04 -44.27 7.43
C LYS A 725 9.08 -45.16 8.23
N ASN A 726 8.72 -46.33 7.71
CA ASN A 726 7.74 -47.25 8.33
C ASN A 726 6.39 -46.58 8.65
N LYS A 727 5.93 -45.66 7.79
CA LYS A 727 4.64 -44.99 7.95
C LYS A 727 3.55 -45.72 7.18
N PHE A 728 2.36 -45.79 7.76
CA PHE A 728 1.18 -46.46 7.18
C PHE A 728 -0.01 -45.51 7.11
N ILE A 729 -0.76 -45.54 6.01
CA ILE A 729 -2.04 -44.84 5.91
C ILE A 729 -3.19 -45.82 6.14
N ARG A 730 -4.17 -45.45 6.96
CA ARG A 730 -5.42 -46.22 7.09
C ARG A 730 -6.32 -45.91 5.90
N TYR A 731 -6.34 -46.80 4.91
CA TYR A 731 -7.02 -46.59 3.64
C TYR A 731 -8.41 -47.22 3.62
N HIS A 732 -9.45 -46.37 3.54
CA HIS A 732 -10.82 -46.77 3.27
C HIS A 732 -11.33 -46.04 2.03
N ARG A 733 -11.38 -46.75 0.89
CA ARG A 733 -11.76 -46.17 -0.41
C ARG A 733 -13.11 -45.45 -0.35
N ASP A 734 -14.10 -46.05 0.30
CA ASP A 734 -15.48 -45.57 0.36
C ASP A 734 -15.64 -44.29 1.22
N LYS A 735 -14.64 -43.99 2.05
CA LYS A 735 -14.63 -42.78 2.90
C LYS A 735 -13.92 -41.60 2.22
N LEU A 736 -13.37 -41.79 1.01
CA LEU A 736 -12.65 -40.75 0.29
C LEU A 736 -13.57 -40.02 -0.69
N HIS A 737 -13.72 -38.71 -0.51
CA HIS A 737 -14.46 -37.83 -1.42
C HIS A 737 -13.97 -37.91 -2.88
N ARG A 738 -12.68 -38.25 -3.11
CA ARG A 738 -12.09 -38.48 -4.44
C ARG A 738 -11.12 -39.65 -4.40
N ALA A 739 -11.65 -40.86 -4.20
CA ALA A 739 -10.84 -42.08 -4.29
C ALA A 739 -10.09 -42.15 -5.63
N ARG A 740 -8.82 -42.55 -5.59
CA ARG A 740 -8.04 -42.83 -6.82
C ARG A 740 -8.36 -44.24 -7.33
N PRO A 741 -8.18 -44.51 -8.62
CA PRO A 741 -8.21 -45.89 -9.12
C PRO A 741 -7.22 -46.73 -8.32
N GLU A 742 -7.64 -47.90 -7.86
CA GLU A 742 -6.82 -48.73 -6.97
C GLU A 742 -5.55 -49.24 -7.66
N GLU A 743 -5.63 -49.43 -8.98
CA GLU A 743 -4.48 -49.72 -9.86
C GLU A 743 -3.33 -48.72 -9.68
N VAL A 744 -3.62 -47.47 -9.29
CA VAL A 744 -2.59 -46.45 -8.98
C VAL A 744 -1.66 -46.90 -7.86
N PHE A 745 -2.17 -47.67 -6.90
CA PHE A 745 -1.39 -48.14 -5.76
C PHE A 745 -1.02 -49.62 -5.85
N LEU A 746 -1.56 -50.36 -6.83
CA LEU A 746 -1.29 -51.79 -7.01
C LEU A 746 -0.33 -52.10 -8.18
N SER A 747 -0.04 -51.10 -9.01
CA SER A 747 0.93 -51.19 -10.11
C SER A 747 2.29 -50.62 -9.70
N GLU A 748 3.34 -51.14 -10.35
CA GLU A 748 4.63 -50.45 -10.39
C GLU A 748 4.42 -49.06 -11.00
N LYS A 749 5.13 -48.06 -10.49
CA LYS A 749 4.89 -46.67 -10.89
C LYS A 749 6.11 -45.79 -10.67
N ILE A 750 6.12 -44.65 -11.35
CA ILE A 750 7.11 -43.61 -11.13
C ILE A 750 6.51 -42.56 -10.19
N LEU A 751 7.28 -42.16 -9.18
CA LEU A 751 6.90 -41.17 -8.19
C LEU A 751 7.65 -39.86 -8.44
N VAL A 752 6.91 -38.76 -8.55
CA VAL A 752 7.46 -37.41 -8.76
C VAL A 752 7.04 -36.52 -7.59
N GLN A 753 8.00 -35.82 -6.97
CA GLN A 753 7.70 -34.78 -5.99
C GLN A 753 6.89 -33.64 -6.63
N ARG A 754 5.82 -33.20 -5.96
CA ARG A 754 5.04 -32.05 -6.42
C ARG A 754 5.54 -30.73 -5.93
N ILE A 755 6.18 -30.69 -4.77
CA ILE A 755 6.69 -29.47 -4.17
C ILE A 755 8.20 -29.63 -4.12
N SER A 756 8.88 -29.06 -5.10
CA SER A 756 10.32 -29.16 -5.30
C SER A 756 10.86 -27.80 -5.76
N GLY A 757 12.15 -27.55 -5.62
CA GLY A 757 12.76 -26.26 -5.98
C GLY A 757 14.20 -26.44 -6.47
N GLY A 758 14.89 -25.31 -6.66
CA GLY A 758 16.23 -25.26 -7.24
C GLY A 758 16.25 -25.52 -8.75
N ASN A 759 17.46 -25.62 -9.32
CA ASN A 759 17.67 -25.73 -10.76
C ASN A 759 17.24 -27.08 -11.34
N ARG A 760 17.03 -28.09 -10.49
CA ARG A 760 16.58 -29.44 -10.87
C ARG A 760 15.23 -29.76 -10.23
N PRO A 761 14.14 -29.14 -10.72
CA PRO A 761 12.83 -29.25 -10.08
C PRO A 761 12.22 -30.66 -10.16
N LEU A 762 12.59 -31.48 -11.14
CA LEU A 762 12.10 -32.85 -11.27
C LEU A 762 12.89 -33.79 -10.37
N THR A 763 12.28 -34.16 -9.23
CA THR A 763 12.81 -35.19 -8.32
C THR A 763 11.97 -36.44 -8.40
N VAL A 764 12.56 -37.51 -8.96
CA VAL A 764 11.82 -38.68 -9.43
C VAL A 764 12.45 -40.00 -8.96
N THR A 765 11.62 -41.01 -8.66
CA THR A 765 12.10 -42.38 -8.39
C THR A 765 11.14 -43.44 -8.91
N TYR A 766 11.66 -44.66 -9.10
CA TYR A 766 10.89 -45.81 -9.53
C TYR A 766 10.42 -46.65 -8.34
N ASP A 767 9.09 -46.76 -8.16
CA ASP A 767 8.46 -47.53 -7.09
C ASP A 767 8.02 -48.92 -7.56
N LYS A 768 8.84 -49.92 -7.24
CA LYS A 768 8.52 -51.35 -7.37
C LYS A 768 7.72 -51.91 -6.19
N ASN A 769 7.72 -51.21 -5.05
CA ASN A 769 7.12 -51.66 -3.80
C ASN A 769 5.65 -51.25 -3.66
N LYS A 770 5.13 -50.47 -4.62
CA LYS A 770 3.71 -50.15 -4.77
C LYS A 770 3.15 -49.40 -3.55
N PHE A 771 3.90 -48.42 -3.06
CA PHE A 771 3.50 -47.60 -1.92
C PHE A 771 2.21 -46.82 -2.20
N TYR A 772 1.42 -46.61 -1.16
CA TYR A 772 0.35 -45.61 -1.17
C TYR A 772 0.98 -44.22 -1.01
N THR A 773 0.47 -43.23 -1.74
CA THR A 773 1.10 -41.91 -1.80
C THR A 773 0.15 -40.79 -1.44
N PHE A 774 0.67 -39.72 -0.84
CA PHE A 774 -0.09 -38.51 -0.56
C PHE A 774 -0.22 -37.59 -1.78
N ALA A 775 -1.15 -36.63 -1.72
CA ALA A 775 -1.35 -35.63 -2.75
C ALA A 775 -0.14 -34.71 -3.02
N SER A 776 0.93 -34.79 -2.21
CA SER A 776 2.24 -34.15 -2.46
C SER A 776 3.12 -34.91 -3.47
N LEU A 777 2.64 -36.03 -4.01
CA LEU A 777 3.29 -36.83 -5.06
C LEU A 777 2.39 -36.97 -6.28
N ASN A 778 2.98 -36.95 -7.47
CA ASN A 778 2.35 -37.47 -8.69
C ASN A 778 2.77 -38.93 -8.90
N ASN A 779 1.80 -39.77 -9.25
CA ASN A 779 1.98 -41.17 -9.63
C ASN A 779 1.87 -41.26 -11.14
N ILE A 780 2.89 -41.82 -11.77
CA ILE A 780 2.95 -42.02 -13.23
C ILE A 780 2.93 -43.53 -13.51
N ILE A 781 1.93 -43.96 -14.26
CA ILE A 781 1.75 -45.35 -14.71
C ILE A 781 1.74 -45.35 -16.22
N LEU A 782 2.59 -46.18 -16.81
CA LEU A 782 2.74 -46.31 -18.26
C LEU A 782 1.62 -47.18 -18.85
N LYS A 783 1.22 -46.90 -20.10
CA LYS A 783 0.28 -47.75 -20.83
C LYS A 783 0.91 -49.12 -21.06
N LYS A 784 0.14 -50.21 -20.93
CA LYS A 784 0.62 -51.57 -21.23
C LYS A 784 1.12 -51.73 -22.67
N SER A 785 0.61 -50.91 -23.60
CA SER A 785 0.99 -50.90 -25.02
C SER A 785 2.28 -50.13 -25.32
N THR A 786 2.87 -49.43 -24.33
CA THR A 786 4.04 -48.59 -24.57
C THR A 786 5.32 -49.40 -24.65
N ASP A 787 6.26 -48.98 -25.51
CA ASP A 787 7.58 -49.60 -25.60
C ASP A 787 8.60 -49.08 -24.58
N TYR A 788 8.25 -48.07 -23.79
CA TYR A 788 9.11 -47.50 -22.76
C TYR A 788 9.11 -48.32 -21.46
N SER A 789 10.30 -48.49 -20.91
CA SER A 789 10.50 -49.02 -19.56
C SER A 789 10.33 -47.95 -18.48
N TYR A 790 9.90 -48.36 -17.29
CA TYR A 790 9.83 -47.46 -16.13
C TYR A 790 11.21 -46.88 -15.77
N GLU A 791 12.27 -47.67 -15.95
CA GLU A 791 13.64 -47.23 -15.73
C GLU A 791 14.05 -46.12 -16.69
N TYR A 792 13.77 -46.25 -17.99
CA TYR A 792 14.08 -45.20 -18.98
C TYR A 792 13.37 -43.89 -18.66
N ILE A 793 12.07 -43.93 -18.39
CA ILE A 793 11.31 -42.71 -18.06
C ILE A 793 11.81 -42.10 -16.74
N THR A 794 12.19 -42.93 -15.77
CA THR A 794 12.80 -42.44 -14.52
C THR A 794 14.15 -41.76 -14.78
N ALA A 795 14.97 -42.27 -15.69
CA ALA A 795 16.21 -41.63 -16.11
C ALA A 795 15.96 -40.31 -16.84
N ALA A 796 15.09 -40.32 -17.84
CA ALA A 796 14.76 -39.14 -18.62
C ALA A 796 14.28 -38.00 -17.71
N LEU A 797 13.31 -38.25 -16.82
CA LEU A 797 12.76 -37.22 -15.94
C LEU A 797 13.75 -36.72 -14.87
N ASN A 798 14.72 -37.54 -14.47
CA ASN A 798 15.79 -37.11 -13.58
C ASN A 798 16.96 -36.48 -14.35
N SER A 799 17.02 -36.54 -15.67
CA SER A 799 18.17 -36.04 -16.43
C SER A 799 18.33 -34.52 -16.28
N ASN A 800 19.56 -34.05 -16.44
CA ASN A 800 19.87 -32.63 -16.55
C ASN A 800 19.13 -32.01 -17.74
N LEU A 801 19.05 -32.71 -18.87
CA LEU A 801 18.30 -32.29 -20.06
C LEU A 801 16.83 -31.95 -19.76
N LEU A 802 16.05 -32.88 -19.21
CA LEU A 802 14.63 -32.63 -18.95
C LEU A 802 14.40 -31.75 -17.72
N ASN A 803 15.32 -31.69 -16.77
CA ASN A 803 15.27 -30.70 -15.69
C ASN A 803 15.48 -29.28 -16.22
N TRP A 804 16.45 -29.10 -17.12
CA TRP A 804 16.68 -27.83 -17.81
C TRP A 804 15.47 -27.45 -18.67
N TYR A 805 14.95 -28.40 -19.48
CA TYR A 805 13.75 -28.16 -20.28
C TYR A 805 12.55 -27.77 -19.41
N TYR A 806 12.34 -28.48 -18.28
CA TYR A 806 11.26 -28.14 -17.37
C TYR A 806 11.47 -26.75 -16.75
N SER A 807 12.71 -26.46 -16.38
CA SER A 807 13.09 -25.20 -15.76
C SER A 807 12.83 -24.02 -16.70
N ASN A 808 13.27 -24.16 -17.95
CA ASN A 808 13.15 -23.13 -18.97
C ASN A 808 11.68 -22.90 -19.39
N ASN A 809 10.93 -23.98 -19.63
CA ASN A 809 9.60 -23.87 -20.24
C ASN A 809 8.43 -23.76 -19.25
N PHE A 810 8.59 -24.23 -18.01
CA PHE A 810 7.46 -24.31 -17.06
C PHE A 810 7.70 -23.58 -15.73
N SER A 811 8.92 -23.61 -15.17
CA SER A 811 9.24 -22.84 -13.96
C SER A 811 9.88 -21.48 -14.25
N ASN A 812 10.21 -21.19 -15.51
CA ASN A 812 10.87 -19.96 -15.95
C ASN A 812 12.14 -19.66 -15.14
N LYS A 813 13.05 -20.65 -15.06
CA LYS A 813 14.31 -20.61 -14.30
C LYS A 813 14.20 -20.26 -12.80
N SER A 814 12.99 -20.26 -12.22
CA SER A 814 12.82 -19.97 -10.80
C SER A 814 13.45 -21.05 -9.92
N THR A 815 14.31 -20.63 -8.99
CA THR A 815 14.93 -21.49 -7.96
C THR A 815 14.02 -21.71 -6.75
N LEU A 816 12.95 -20.92 -6.62
CA LEU A 816 11.96 -21.06 -5.55
C LEU A 816 11.16 -22.36 -5.69
N THR A 817 10.56 -22.81 -4.60
CA THR A 817 9.74 -24.01 -4.59
C THR A 817 8.55 -23.89 -5.56
N VAL A 818 8.51 -24.77 -6.56
CA VAL A 818 7.48 -24.85 -7.59
C VAL A 818 6.55 -26.04 -7.36
N ASN A 819 5.33 -25.91 -7.89
CA ASN A 819 4.37 -27.00 -7.92
C ASN A 819 4.46 -27.75 -9.26
N ILE A 820 4.98 -28.98 -9.25
CA ILE A 820 5.06 -29.84 -10.43
C ILE A 820 3.66 -30.33 -10.78
N SER A 821 3.01 -29.61 -11.69
CA SER A 821 1.62 -29.88 -12.09
C SER A 821 1.53 -31.06 -13.06
N LYS A 822 0.44 -31.82 -12.97
CA LYS A 822 0.07 -32.85 -13.95
C LYS A 822 0.12 -32.29 -15.39
N THR A 823 -0.45 -31.11 -15.61
CA THR A 823 -0.55 -30.48 -16.93
C THR A 823 0.80 -30.23 -17.58
N PHE A 824 1.82 -29.87 -16.80
CA PHE A 824 3.18 -29.68 -17.30
C PHE A 824 3.90 -31.01 -17.50
N LEU A 825 3.72 -31.97 -16.58
CA LEU A 825 4.26 -33.31 -16.76
C LEU A 825 3.74 -33.97 -18.04
N GLU A 826 2.44 -33.86 -18.35
CA GLU A 826 1.85 -34.45 -19.57
C GLU A 826 2.49 -33.93 -20.86
N LYS A 827 3.10 -32.73 -20.84
CA LYS A 827 3.70 -32.08 -22.00
C LYS A 827 5.20 -32.33 -22.14
N LEU A 828 5.84 -33.04 -21.20
CA LEU A 828 7.27 -33.30 -21.30
C LEU A 828 7.58 -34.14 -22.54
N PRO A 829 8.53 -33.72 -23.39
CA PRO A 829 8.89 -34.45 -24.59
C PRO A 829 9.71 -35.69 -24.22
N ILE A 830 9.24 -36.87 -24.60
CA ILE A 830 9.93 -38.15 -24.40
C ILE A 830 10.40 -38.68 -25.76
N LYS A 831 11.71 -38.83 -25.95
CA LYS A 831 12.31 -39.32 -27.20
C LYS A 831 11.84 -40.73 -27.54
N LYS A 832 11.44 -40.95 -28.80
CA LYS A 832 11.04 -42.25 -29.30
C LYS A 832 12.24 -43.17 -29.48
N ILE A 833 12.28 -44.26 -28.73
CA ILE A 833 13.35 -45.26 -28.80
C ILE A 833 12.84 -46.68 -28.65
N SER A 834 13.44 -47.61 -29.39
CA SER A 834 13.10 -49.03 -29.31
C SER A 834 13.52 -49.64 -27.97
N LYS A 835 12.90 -50.77 -27.60
CA LYS A 835 13.25 -51.53 -26.38
C LYS A 835 14.72 -51.93 -26.32
N ASP A 836 15.34 -52.23 -27.46
CA ASP A 836 16.75 -52.61 -27.52
C ASP A 836 17.69 -51.45 -27.19
N LYS A 837 17.39 -50.24 -27.67
CA LYS A 837 18.16 -49.03 -27.36
C LYS A 837 18.03 -48.61 -25.89
N GLN A 838 17.01 -49.07 -25.17
CA GLN A 838 16.83 -48.80 -23.73
C GLN A 838 17.67 -49.71 -22.81
N LYS A 839 18.33 -50.77 -23.33
CA LYS A 839 19.00 -51.77 -22.47
C LYS A 839 20.10 -51.17 -21.58
N GLU A 840 20.90 -50.27 -22.12
CA GLU A 840 22.01 -49.66 -21.37
C GLU A 840 21.49 -48.76 -20.25
N ILE A 841 20.56 -47.86 -20.56
CA ILE A 841 19.98 -46.97 -19.55
C ILE A 841 19.21 -47.75 -18.46
N ILE A 842 18.50 -48.83 -18.83
CA ILE A 842 17.84 -49.72 -17.86
C ILE A 842 18.85 -50.30 -16.88
N LYS A 843 20.01 -50.76 -17.36
CA LYS A 843 21.08 -51.32 -16.53
C LYS A 843 21.62 -50.27 -15.55
N LEU A 844 21.94 -49.08 -16.04
CA LEU A 844 22.47 -47.98 -15.22
C LEU A 844 21.47 -47.55 -14.13
N VAL A 845 20.19 -47.42 -14.46
CA VAL A 845 19.15 -47.04 -13.49
C VAL A 845 18.94 -48.13 -12.44
N ARG A 846 18.95 -49.41 -12.82
CA ARG A 846 18.85 -50.52 -11.86
C ARG A 846 20.04 -50.53 -10.89
N GLU A 847 21.23 -50.26 -11.41
CA GLU A 847 22.43 -50.12 -10.57
C GLU A 847 22.30 -48.92 -9.62
N MET A 848 21.87 -47.76 -10.12
CA MET A 848 21.63 -46.55 -9.33
C MET A 848 20.64 -46.80 -8.18
N LEU A 849 19.47 -47.39 -8.48
CA LEU A 849 18.45 -47.70 -7.46
C LEU A 849 18.99 -48.66 -6.39
N THR A 850 19.78 -49.65 -6.81
CA THR A 850 20.41 -50.62 -5.89
C THR A 850 21.46 -49.95 -5.01
N THR A 851 22.33 -49.12 -5.59
CA THR A 851 23.37 -48.39 -4.87
C THR A 851 22.76 -47.38 -3.89
N LYS A 852 21.71 -46.64 -4.28
CA LYS A 852 20.98 -45.74 -3.37
C LYS A 852 20.34 -46.48 -2.19
N ASN A 853 19.76 -47.66 -2.43
CA ASN A 853 19.18 -48.48 -1.35
C ASN A 853 20.26 -48.95 -0.35
N LYS A 854 21.43 -49.38 -0.84
CA LYS A 854 22.57 -49.74 0.02
C LYS A 854 23.09 -48.53 0.81
N TYR A 855 23.26 -47.39 0.13
CA TYR A 855 23.72 -46.14 0.74
C TYR A 855 22.86 -45.69 1.93
N GLN A 856 21.55 -45.90 1.88
CA GLN A 856 20.64 -45.58 2.99
C GLN A 856 20.80 -46.48 4.22
N LYS A 857 21.23 -47.73 4.02
CA LYS A 857 21.36 -48.73 5.09
C LYS A 857 22.76 -48.74 5.71
N GLU A 858 23.72 -48.07 5.08
CA GLU A 858 25.12 -48.08 5.50
C GLU A 858 25.43 -47.00 6.54
N PHE A 859 26.12 -47.39 7.61
CA PHE A 859 26.49 -46.51 8.72
C PHE A 859 28.00 -46.21 8.75
N GLN A 860 28.83 -46.96 8.00
CA GLN A 860 30.27 -46.74 7.94
C GLN A 860 30.67 -45.60 7.00
N THR A 861 31.49 -44.67 7.48
CA THR A 861 31.80 -43.41 6.80
C THR A 861 32.58 -43.59 5.49
N ASP A 862 33.49 -44.57 5.40
CA ASP A 862 34.35 -44.76 4.23
C ASP A 862 33.62 -45.50 3.08
N GLU A 863 32.87 -46.55 3.37
CA GLU A 863 32.01 -47.21 2.37
C GLU A 863 30.93 -46.27 1.85
N LYS A 864 30.42 -45.39 2.70
CA LYS A 864 29.47 -44.34 2.34
C LYS A 864 30.06 -43.34 1.34
N LYS A 865 31.32 -42.91 1.52
CA LYS A 865 32.04 -42.06 0.55
C LYS A 865 32.26 -42.75 -0.79
N ILE A 866 32.63 -44.04 -0.78
CA ILE A 866 32.78 -44.84 -2.01
C ILE A 866 31.45 -44.91 -2.76
N MET A 867 30.35 -45.15 -2.04
CA MET A 867 29.01 -45.17 -2.63
C MET A 867 28.57 -43.79 -3.13
N GLU A 868 28.91 -42.68 -2.46
CA GLU A 868 28.67 -41.33 -2.97
C GLU A 868 29.37 -41.07 -4.29
N GLN A 869 30.64 -41.46 -4.40
CA GLN A 869 31.37 -41.33 -5.67
C GLN A 869 30.75 -42.21 -6.75
N LYS A 870 30.36 -43.44 -6.41
CA LYS A 870 29.67 -44.33 -7.36
C LYS A 870 28.33 -43.75 -7.83
N ILE A 871 27.55 -43.15 -6.93
CA ILE A 871 26.30 -42.46 -7.27
C ILE A 871 26.57 -41.31 -8.23
N LYS A 872 27.55 -40.45 -7.95
CA LYS A 872 27.91 -39.34 -8.85
C LYS A 872 28.32 -39.84 -10.24
N ASN A 873 29.12 -40.91 -10.30
CA ASN A 873 29.55 -41.51 -11.56
C ASN A 873 28.36 -42.09 -12.35
N LEU A 874 27.48 -42.84 -11.69
CA LEU A 874 26.28 -43.39 -12.33
C LEU A 874 25.35 -42.29 -12.83
N GLU A 875 25.20 -41.20 -12.07
CA GLU A 875 24.39 -40.06 -12.48
C GLU A 875 24.97 -39.39 -13.72
N LYS A 876 26.30 -39.22 -13.78
CA LYS A 876 26.98 -38.74 -14.99
C LYS A 876 26.74 -39.66 -16.19
N MET A 877 26.97 -40.96 -16.03
CA MET A 877 26.76 -41.94 -17.11
C MET A 877 25.31 -41.95 -17.61
N ILE A 878 24.33 -41.82 -16.71
CA ILE A 878 22.92 -41.70 -17.07
C ILE A 878 22.66 -40.43 -17.89
N ASN A 879 23.18 -39.28 -17.47
CA ASN A 879 23.03 -38.04 -18.23
C ASN A 879 23.70 -38.12 -19.59
N ASP A 880 24.93 -38.62 -19.68
CA ASP A 880 25.66 -38.81 -20.94
C ASP A 880 24.86 -39.69 -21.91
N GLU A 881 24.23 -40.75 -21.41
CA GLU A 881 23.41 -41.63 -22.24
C GLU A 881 22.09 -40.96 -22.66
N ILE A 882 21.46 -40.16 -21.80
CA ILE A 882 20.28 -39.37 -22.18
C ILE A 882 20.63 -38.32 -23.24
N TYR A 883 21.76 -37.61 -23.13
CA TYR A 883 22.18 -36.66 -24.15
C TYR A 883 22.39 -37.34 -25.51
N LYS A 884 23.01 -38.53 -25.54
CA LYS A 884 23.12 -39.34 -26.76
C LYS A 884 21.77 -39.75 -27.33
N ILE A 885 20.83 -40.18 -26.49
CA ILE A 885 19.49 -40.58 -26.92
C ILE A 885 18.73 -39.42 -27.57
N TYR A 886 18.88 -38.21 -27.03
CA TYR A 886 18.25 -37.00 -27.56
C TYR A 886 19.08 -36.33 -28.67
N GLU A 887 20.25 -36.89 -29.01
CA GLU A 887 21.15 -36.39 -30.06
C GLU A 887 21.62 -34.94 -29.82
N ILE A 888 21.89 -34.60 -28.55
CA ILE A 888 22.32 -33.27 -28.14
C ILE A 888 23.83 -33.10 -28.36
N ASP A 889 24.24 -32.01 -29.02
CA ASP A 889 25.64 -31.69 -29.29
C ASP A 889 26.39 -31.16 -28.05
N SER A 890 27.72 -31.18 -28.12
CA SER A 890 28.59 -30.81 -27.00
C SER A 890 28.42 -29.37 -26.51
N ASP A 891 28.19 -28.41 -27.43
CA ASP A 891 28.06 -26.99 -27.08
C ASP A 891 26.74 -26.76 -26.33
N THR A 892 25.66 -27.42 -26.78
CA THR A 892 24.37 -27.42 -26.10
C THR A 892 24.45 -28.08 -24.71
N ILE A 893 25.19 -29.19 -24.57
CA ILE A 893 25.42 -29.83 -23.26
C ILE A 893 26.08 -28.85 -22.29
N GLU A 894 27.13 -28.14 -22.72
CA GLU A 894 27.83 -27.18 -21.85
C GLU A 894 26.90 -26.04 -21.40
N LYS A 895 26.07 -25.51 -22.31
CA LYS A 895 25.05 -24.50 -21.98
C LYS A 895 24.06 -25.02 -20.93
N ILE A 896 23.55 -26.24 -21.09
CA ILE A 896 22.60 -26.87 -20.17
C ILE A 896 23.24 -27.05 -18.78
N GLU A 897 24.45 -27.62 -18.71
CA GLU A 897 25.13 -27.91 -17.45
C GLU A 897 25.53 -26.63 -16.69
N SER A 898 25.94 -25.58 -17.40
CA SER A 898 26.24 -24.27 -16.81
C SER A 898 25.00 -23.63 -16.17
N ASN A 899 23.84 -23.70 -16.86
CA ASN A 899 22.56 -23.19 -16.33
C ASN A 899 22.08 -23.96 -15.09
N LEU A 900 22.39 -25.26 -14.97
CA LEU A 900 21.98 -26.05 -13.82
C LEU A 900 22.92 -25.90 -12.61
N SER A 901 24.13 -25.39 -12.83
CA SER A 901 25.19 -25.27 -11.83
C SER A 901 25.32 -23.87 -11.22
N SER A 902 24.70 -22.87 -11.85
CA SER A 902 24.57 -21.47 -11.38
C SER A 902 23.46 -21.32 -10.34
#